data_AF-A0AB34NWX6-F1
#
_entry.id   AF-A0AB34NWX6-F1
#
_cell.length_a   1.000
_cell.length_b   1.000
_cell.length_c   1.000
_cell.angle_alpha   90.00
_cell.angle_beta   90.00
_cell.angle_gamma   90.00
#
_symmetry.space_group_name_H-M   'P 1'
#
loop_
_entity.id
_entity.type
_entity.pdbx_description
1 polymer ?
#
loop_
_entity_poly.entity_id
_entity_poly.type
_entity_poly.pdbx_seq_one_letter_code
_entity_poly.pdbx_strand_id
1 'polypeptide(L)'
;MMPAAISRNYTSYTYKPSFEGYGGIPISHVNKWVRAKKFPFIRKKGFYFIDRSTSHNIIVGTSRSAKTQAIVIPMIDNLSRASKQSSIVVNDPKGELYAASSETLRRRGYNVYLLNLADGSQSMAYNPLQLIIQSWKRGDIEGAMQLVNSLTYTLYHEENAGANSWVYEGAQKAVNGMIIALIEYCIKHNMTEKITLNNVIDMVNELGTVDYATDPEDPYDKSNVLDEYFKHLKQGSIAKREFGSTSFSGDKAKGSIYSTIVQKLSVFSMPKMARMTSMNSLELKSIGFPKYLDFEVDKKLANKRIQILFLNKKKELINKYTVKVAFGGFVQYNFDDKLTDGCYMIVKHRQQFSSYKIKIDARTEKTELQPLQSKMPIGNLRMHYSDRPTAVFMKIPDYDSSNNALASIFISQLYSELAKQCSYVAGGKTIRRVHFIFDEFGNMLPIKDMDQLMTVSAGRNMLFTLIIQSYKQIYAKYGKDKGNTIKENGQNQILIKSTDMDTNKEFCTLIGNKTVEGNNVNKTVMNMAQSINVSADSVPLLLPERIKDFMIGESVVLRPLYRTDLKGRSVRPYPIFNTGKTKMPLAYTFLTDEFNPGTSPDLLQIDAPHAELDLASLAVDWRDWITWSKDALSAYDAHQQADANKQDSMGSDDTASGAKAKHENEIDDLPNGAETDAIFAEMAAQRQMNQTEALREFWQEHKDELGEDAERFRLIIDHHGGRSDYMQFLVNKPDLLNEFMELWQKVNSE
;
A
#
# COMPACT_ATOMS: atom_id res chain seq x y z
N MET A 1 -15.26 17.53 28.69
CA MET A 1 -14.67 18.86 28.38
C MET A 1 -15.42 19.52 27.22
N MET A 2 -15.46 20.86 27.19
CA MET A 2 -16.38 21.63 26.33
C MET A 2 -15.98 21.70 24.83
N PRO A 3 -16.94 21.61 23.89
CA PRO A 3 -16.75 21.81 22.44
C PRO A 3 -16.06 23.13 22.04
N ALA A 4 -16.18 24.18 22.87
CA ALA A 4 -15.60 25.49 22.60
C ALA A 4 -14.05 25.48 22.56
N ALA A 5 -13.39 24.68 23.41
CA ALA A 5 -11.93 24.56 23.42
C ALA A 5 -11.42 23.82 22.17
N ILE A 6 -12.15 22.78 21.73
CA ILE A 6 -11.85 22.01 20.52
C ILE A 6 -11.96 22.91 19.28
N SER A 7 -13.00 23.75 19.20
CA SER A 7 -13.23 24.63 18.04
C SER A 7 -12.17 25.71 17.80
N ARG A 8 -11.46 26.15 18.85
CA ARG A 8 -10.38 27.15 18.75
C ARG A 8 -9.05 26.51 18.31
N ASN A 9 -8.90 25.22 18.55
CA ASN A 9 -7.65 24.49 18.39
C ASN A 9 -7.59 23.70 17.07
N TYR A 10 -8.74 23.36 16.49
CA TYR A 10 -8.78 22.42 15.37
C TYR A 10 -9.58 22.92 14.19
N THR A 11 -9.13 22.55 13.00
CA THR A 11 -9.90 22.84 11.78
C THR A 11 -11.17 22.01 11.82
N SER A 12 -12.32 22.68 11.70
CA SER A 12 -13.60 22.02 11.49
C SER A 12 -14.02 22.09 10.04
N TYR A 13 -14.68 21.06 9.54
CA TYR A 13 -15.30 21.11 8.23
C TYR A 13 -16.69 20.44 8.26
N THR A 14 -17.66 21.05 7.56
CA THR A 14 -18.91 20.40 7.12
C THR A 14 -18.57 19.39 6.03
N TYR A 15 -19.36 18.33 5.85
CA TYR A 15 -19.42 17.49 4.63
C TYR A 15 -19.57 18.30 3.33
N LYS A 16 -18.52 19.03 2.97
CA LYS A 16 -18.28 19.77 1.73
C LYS A 16 -17.39 18.88 0.87
N PRO A 17 -17.51 18.98 -0.47
CA PRO A 17 -16.70 18.19 -1.40
C PRO A 17 -15.20 18.38 -1.20
N SER A 18 -14.76 19.57 -0.80
CA SER A 18 -13.36 19.87 -0.49
C SER A 18 -13.21 20.93 0.60
N PHE A 19 -11.99 21.04 1.16
CA PHE A 19 -11.62 22.08 2.12
C PHE A 19 -10.15 22.53 1.96
N GLU A 20 -9.85 23.76 2.37
CA GLU A 20 -8.53 24.37 2.14
C GLU A 20 -7.42 23.78 3.02
N GLY A 21 -6.25 23.54 2.41
CA GLY A 21 -4.98 23.11 2.99
C GLY A 21 -4.85 21.59 3.13
N TYR A 22 -4.03 21.08 4.06
CA TYR A 22 -3.84 19.63 4.29
C TYR A 22 -5.03 18.95 4.98
N GLY A 23 -5.25 17.68 4.66
CA GLY A 23 -6.11 16.79 5.44
C GLY A 23 -5.43 16.32 6.73
N GLY A 24 -6.08 15.44 7.46
CA GLY A 24 -5.60 15.05 8.78
C GLY A 24 -6.40 13.95 9.46
N ILE A 25 -5.87 13.47 10.59
CA ILE A 25 -6.54 12.45 11.39
C ILE A 25 -7.77 13.06 12.10
N PRO A 26 -8.94 12.40 12.08
CA PRO A 26 -10.11 12.87 12.82
C PRO A 26 -9.89 12.65 14.33
N ILE A 27 -10.03 13.72 15.11
CA ILE A 27 -9.79 13.72 16.57
C ILE A 27 -11.08 13.89 17.38
N SER A 28 -12.09 14.51 16.80
CA SER A 28 -13.40 14.67 17.42
C SER A 28 -14.45 14.96 16.36
N HIS A 29 -15.71 14.87 16.76
CA HIS A 29 -16.86 15.15 15.91
C HIS A 29 -17.91 15.90 16.74
N VAL A 30 -18.75 16.70 16.10
CA VAL A 30 -19.94 17.28 16.74
C VAL A 30 -21.16 17.05 15.84
N ASN A 31 -22.12 16.28 16.36
CA ASN A 31 -23.40 16.06 15.68
C ASN A 31 -24.23 17.35 15.64
N LYS A 32 -24.65 17.77 14.44
CA LYS A 32 -25.69 18.79 14.27
C LYS A 32 -26.91 18.15 13.58
N TRP A 33 -28.07 18.30 14.21
CA TRP A 33 -29.33 17.86 13.64
C TRP A 33 -29.81 18.92 12.66
N VAL A 34 -30.07 18.54 11.40
CA VAL A 34 -30.63 19.44 10.40
C VAL A 34 -31.97 18.89 9.93
N ARG A 35 -33.03 19.69 10.08
CA ARG A 35 -34.38 19.38 9.58
C ARG A 35 -34.36 19.50 8.05
N ALA A 36 -34.57 18.40 7.33
CA ALA A 36 -34.65 18.46 5.87
C ALA A 36 -35.92 19.21 5.46
N LYS A 37 -35.81 20.21 4.57
CA LYS A 37 -36.95 21.04 4.15
C LYS A 37 -38.06 20.27 3.40
N LYS A 38 -37.80 19.04 2.95
CA LYS A 38 -38.69 18.28 2.04
C LYS A 38 -39.00 16.83 2.47
N PHE A 39 -38.44 16.35 3.58
CA PHE A 39 -38.66 14.98 4.07
C PHE A 39 -38.75 14.96 5.60
N PRO A 40 -39.58 14.09 6.22
CA PRO A 40 -39.77 14.03 7.66
C PRO A 40 -38.55 13.48 8.44
N PHE A 41 -37.51 12.99 7.77
CA PHE A 41 -36.30 12.47 8.40
C PHE A 41 -35.28 13.56 8.75
N ILE A 42 -34.76 13.52 9.99
CA ILE A 42 -33.69 14.42 10.44
C ILE A 42 -32.34 13.87 9.95
N ARG A 43 -31.66 14.60 9.06
CA ARG A 43 -30.31 14.22 8.62
C ARG A 43 -29.29 14.76 9.64
N LYS A 44 -28.53 13.89 10.29
CA LYS A 44 -27.37 14.30 11.10
C LYS A 44 -26.26 14.78 10.15
N LYS A 45 -26.06 16.09 10.02
CA LYS A 45 -24.87 16.66 9.37
C LYS A 45 -23.98 17.23 10.45
N GLY A 46 -23.05 16.43 10.96
CA GLY A 46 -22.05 16.91 11.90
C GLY A 46 -20.81 17.52 11.23
N PHE A 47 -19.87 17.94 12.06
CA PHE A 47 -18.57 18.48 11.64
C PHE A 47 -17.46 17.70 12.32
N TYR A 48 -16.43 17.35 11.57
CA TYR A 48 -15.21 16.76 12.11
C TYR A 48 -14.25 17.84 12.55
N PHE A 49 -13.54 17.58 13.64
CA PHE A 49 -12.30 18.23 13.98
C PHE A 49 -11.14 17.32 13.56
N ILE A 50 -10.21 17.89 12.80
CA ILE A 50 -9.04 17.17 12.30
C ILE A 50 -7.75 17.78 12.83
N ASP A 51 -6.78 16.91 13.09
CA ASP A 51 -5.40 17.31 13.29
C ASP A 51 -4.62 17.24 11.98
N ARG A 52 -4.14 18.39 11.54
CA ARG A 52 -3.47 18.61 10.24
C ARG A 52 -1.95 18.75 10.38
N SER A 53 -1.47 18.68 11.63
CA SER A 53 -0.06 18.81 11.94
C SER A 53 0.76 17.65 11.36
N THR A 54 2.08 17.83 11.32
CA THR A 54 3.00 16.78 10.93
C THR A 54 3.26 15.86 12.12
N SER A 55 2.26 15.06 12.47
CA SER A 55 2.28 14.13 13.59
C SER A 55 2.02 12.70 13.14
N HIS A 56 2.80 11.77 13.69
CA HIS A 56 2.48 10.36 13.76
C HIS A 56 1.32 10.11 14.70
N ASN A 57 0.59 9.03 14.41
CA ASN A 57 -0.60 8.66 15.15
C ASN A 57 -0.51 7.18 15.53
N ILE A 58 -0.97 6.85 16.74
CA ILE A 58 -1.18 5.48 17.16
C ILE A 58 -2.65 5.32 17.52
N ILE A 59 -3.32 4.39 16.86
CA ILE A 59 -4.73 4.08 17.09
C ILE A 59 -4.79 2.70 17.74
N VAL A 60 -5.33 2.66 18.95
CA VAL A 60 -5.46 1.46 19.76
C VAL A 60 -6.93 1.04 19.80
N GLY A 61 -7.20 -0.20 19.40
CA GLY A 61 -8.49 -0.81 19.68
C GLY A 61 -8.55 -2.30 19.34
N THR A 62 -9.36 -3.09 20.03
CA THR A 62 -9.45 -4.53 19.79
C THR A 62 -10.08 -4.89 18.44
N SER A 63 -10.06 -6.16 18.07
CA SER A 63 -10.91 -6.64 16.96
C SER A 63 -12.37 -6.27 17.19
N ARG A 64 -13.09 -5.93 16.12
CA ARG A 64 -14.51 -5.48 16.11
C ARG A 64 -14.82 -4.20 16.91
N SER A 65 -13.82 -3.42 17.31
CA SER A 65 -14.02 -2.10 17.96
C SER A 65 -14.40 -0.97 17.00
N ALA A 66 -14.62 -1.27 15.71
CA ALA A 66 -14.92 -0.33 14.64
C ALA A 66 -13.82 0.70 14.31
N LYS A 67 -12.54 0.39 14.57
CA LYS A 67 -11.39 1.27 14.24
C LYS A 67 -11.42 1.78 12.80
N THR A 68 -11.61 0.87 11.86
CA THR A 68 -11.62 1.13 10.42
C THR A 68 -12.74 2.10 10.04
N GLN A 69 -13.95 1.84 10.55
CA GLN A 69 -15.15 2.65 10.29
C GLN A 69 -15.15 4.00 11.02
N ALA A 70 -14.58 4.08 12.23
CA ALA A 70 -14.63 5.29 13.05
C ALA A 70 -13.50 6.28 12.73
N ILE A 71 -12.31 5.80 12.33
CA ILE A 71 -11.11 6.63 12.16
C ILE A 71 -10.43 6.43 10.80
N VAL A 72 -10.16 5.19 10.35
CA VAL A 72 -9.33 4.94 9.15
C VAL A 72 -9.99 5.43 7.87
N ILE A 73 -11.22 5.01 7.57
CA ILE A 73 -11.97 5.46 6.39
C ILE A 73 -12.18 6.98 6.43
N PRO A 74 -12.66 7.58 7.54
CA PRO A 74 -12.76 9.03 7.64
C PRO A 74 -11.42 9.76 7.47
N MET A 75 -10.30 9.16 7.85
CA MET A 75 -8.97 9.73 7.61
C MET A 75 -8.60 9.72 6.11
N ILE A 76 -8.82 8.61 5.40
CA ILE A 76 -8.59 8.55 3.94
C ILE A 76 -9.47 9.59 3.21
N ASP A 77 -10.73 9.70 3.63
CA ASP A 77 -11.65 10.73 3.14
C ASP A 77 -11.13 12.16 3.42
N ASN A 78 -10.67 12.45 4.64
CA ASN A 78 -10.08 13.74 4.99
C ASN A 78 -8.86 14.09 4.14
N LEU A 79 -7.98 13.12 3.92
CA LEU A 79 -6.75 13.31 3.13
C LEU A 79 -7.07 13.60 1.66
N SER A 80 -8.11 12.96 1.12
CA SER A 80 -8.49 13.09 -0.29
C SER A 80 -9.35 14.31 -0.61
N ARG A 81 -10.14 14.85 0.34
CA ARG A 81 -10.92 16.09 0.16
C ARG A 81 -10.14 17.39 0.37
N ALA A 82 -8.96 17.28 0.96
CA ALA A 82 -8.09 18.42 1.24
C ALA A 82 -7.60 19.08 -0.07
N SER A 83 -7.49 20.42 -0.12
CA SER A 83 -6.96 21.10 -1.31
C SER A 83 -5.45 20.87 -1.50
N LYS A 84 -4.74 20.53 -0.42
CA LYS A 84 -3.37 19.99 -0.46
C LYS A 84 -3.46 18.49 -0.16
N GLN A 85 -3.79 17.72 -1.18
CA GLN A 85 -3.91 16.26 -1.12
C GLN A 85 -2.55 15.62 -0.79
N SER A 86 -2.57 14.72 0.17
CA SER A 86 -1.40 13.89 0.50
C SER A 86 -1.42 12.60 -0.33
N SER A 87 -0.25 12.08 -0.65
CA SER A 87 -0.12 10.69 -1.11
C SER A 87 -0.39 9.74 0.07
N ILE A 88 -0.93 8.56 -0.23
CA ILE A 88 -1.41 7.59 0.75
C ILE A 88 -0.77 6.23 0.47
N VAL A 89 -0.25 5.59 1.50
CA VAL A 89 0.29 4.22 1.43
C VAL A 89 -0.37 3.43 2.54
N VAL A 90 -1.18 2.44 2.18
CA VAL A 90 -2.03 1.69 3.11
C VAL A 90 -1.59 0.23 3.17
N ASN A 91 -1.32 -0.26 4.37
CA ASN A 91 -1.34 -1.70 4.62
C ASN A 91 -2.80 -2.12 4.85
N ASP A 92 -3.33 -2.98 3.99
CA ASP A 92 -4.73 -3.40 3.98
C ASP A 92 -4.82 -4.93 3.81
N PRO A 93 -4.52 -5.72 4.86
CA PRO A 93 -4.48 -7.19 4.76
C PRO A 93 -5.74 -7.80 4.13
N LYS A 94 -6.91 -7.23 4.40
CA LYS A 94 -8.20 -7.75 3.94
C LYS A 94 -8.66 -7.20 2.58
N GLY A 95 -8.02 -6.13 2.08
CA GLY A 95 -8.46 -5.44 0.86
C GLY A 95 -9.74 -4.60 1.03
N GLU A 96 -10.29 -4.51 2.25
CA GLU A 96 -11.54 -3.78 2.53
C GLU A 96 -11.36 -2.27 2.33
N LEU A 97 -10.18 -1.72 2.64
CA LEU A 97 -9.91 -0.30 2.46
C LEU A 97 -9.74 0.05 0.98
N TYR A 98 -9.05 -0.78 0.20
CA TYR A 98 -8.96 -0.62 -1.24
C TYR A 98 -10.36 -0.69 -1.87
N ALA A 99 -11.16 -1.69 -1.49
CA ALA A 99 -12.50 -1.84 -2.04
C ALA A 99 -13.44 -0.70 -1.67
N ALA A 100 -13.36 -0.22 -0.43
CA ALA A 100 -14.17 0.90 0.00
C ALA A 100 -13.77 2.23 -0.64
N SER A 101 -12.48 2.45 -0.98
CA SER A 101 -11.97 3.80 -1.28
C SER A 101 -11.43 4.03 -2.69
N SER A 102 -11.03 2.99 -3.41
CA SER A 102 -10.28 3.11 -4.67
C SER A 102 -10.99 3.95 -5.73
N GLU A 103 -12.26 3.66 -6.01
CA GLU A 103 -13.05 4.40 -7.02
C GLU A 103 -13.20 5.88 -6.67
N THR A 104 -13.47 6.18 -5.40
CA THR A 104 -13.58 7.58 -4.95
C THR A 104 -12.25 8.32 -4.97
N LEU A 105 -11.15 7.65 -4.64
CA LEU A 105 -9.83 8.23 -4.80
C LEU A 105 -9.52 8.53 -6.28
N ARG A 106 -9.85 7.62 -7.21
CA ARG A 106 -9.72 7.85 -8.66
C ARG A 106 -10.55 9.04 -9.12
N ARG A 107 -11.83 9.12 -8.72
CA ARG A 107 -12.72 10.27 -9.00
C ARG A 107 -12.18 11.59 -8.43
N ARG A 108 -11.47 11.53 -7.30
CA ARG A 108 -10.80 12.69 -6.66
C ARG A 108 -9.41 13.00 -7.22
N GLY A 109 -9.01 12.35 -8.31
CA GLY A 109 -7.79 12.65 -9.04
C GLY A 109 -6.55 11.87 -8.58
N TYR A 110 -6.69 10.86 -7.73
CA TYR A 110 -5.56 10.01 -7.35
C TYR A 110 -5.16 9.03 -8.47
N ASN A 111 -3.87 8.73 -8.54
CA ASN A 111 -3.36 7.52 -9.17
C ASN A 111 -3.41 6.41 -8.11
N VAL A 112 -4.27 5.41 -8.31
CA VAL A 112 -4.53 4.36 -7.30
C VAL A 112 -3.96 3.03 -7.77
N TYR A 113 -3.13 2.43 -6.94
CA TYR A 113 -2.46 1.15 -7.16
C TYR A 113 -2.78 0.15 -6.05
N LEU A 114 -2.84 -1.13 -6.41
CA LEU A 114 -2.97 -2.24 -5.47
C LEU A 114 -1.75 -3.15 -5.64
N LEU A 115 -0.92 -3.26 -4.61
CA LEU A 115 0.08 -4.31 -4.48
C LEU A 115 -0.57 -5.51 -3.81
N ASN A 116 -1.02 -6.48 -4.61
CA ASN A 116 -1.73 -7.65 -4.14
C ASN A 116 -0.77 -8.82 -3.96
N LEU A 117 -0.32 -9.00 -2.72
CA LEU A 117 0.57 -10.10 -2.35
C LEU A 117 -0.18 -11.41 -2.08
N ALA A 118 -1.52 -11.39 -2.05
CA ALA A 118 -2.33 -12.60 -1.98
C ALA A 118 -2.53 -13.22 -3.37
N ASP A 119 -2.73 -12.38 -4.41
CA ASP A 119 -2.75 -12.81 -5.80
C ASP A 119 -1.96 -11.84 -6.71
N GLY A 120 -0.73 -12.25 -7.05
CA GLY A 120 0.16 -11.47 -7.91
C GLY A 120 -0.34 -11.26 -9.35
N SER A 121 -1.31 -12.06 -9.83
CA SER A 121 -1.91 -11.83 -11.15
C SER A 121 -2.81 -10.59 -11.20
N GLN A 122 -3.36 -10.20 -10.05
CA GLN A 122 -4.20 -9.01 -9.88
C GLN A 122 -3.50 -7.99 -9.00
N SER A 123 -2.31 -7.56 -9.42
CA SER A 123 -1.45 -6.65 -8.69
C SER A 123 -0.83 -5.62 -9.63
N MET A 124 -0.39 -4.49 -9.06
CA MET A 124 0.61 -3.66 -9.69
C MET A 124 1.94 -4.42 -9.74
N ALA A 125 2.77 -4.12 -10.73
CA ALA A 125 4.12 -4.65 -10.82
C ALA A 125 5.08 -3.91 -9.88
N TYR A 126 5.94 -4.67 -9.21
CA TYR A 126 6.98 -4.14 -8.33
C TYR A 126 8.19 -5.07 -8.32
N ASN A 127 9.28 -4.66 -8.97
CA ASN A 127 10.55 -5.38 -8.96
C ASN A 127 11.44 -4.87 -7.81
N PRO A 128 11.73 -5.69 -6.78
CA PRO A 128 12.56 -5.29 -5.64
C PRO A 128 14.00 -4.90 -6.00
N LEU A 129 14.47 -5.28 -7.19
CA LEU A 129 15.80 -4.94 -7.69
C LEU A 129 15.87 -3.56 -8.35
N GLN A 130 14.73 -2.89 -8.57
CA GLN A 130 14.69 -1.66 -9.37
C GLN A 130 15.57 -0.54 -8.85
N LEU A 131 15.57 -0.25 -7.54
CA LEU A 131 16.42 0.79 -6.96
C LEU A 131 17.91 0.45 -7.07
N ILE A 132 18.25 -0.84 -7.03
CA ILE A 132 19.61 -1.35 -7.20
C ILE A 132 20.05 -1.13 -8.64
N ILE A 133 19.23 -1.55 -9.62
CA ILE A 133 19.46 -1.36 -11.05
C ILE A 133 19.67 0.13 -11.38
N GLN A 134 18.80 0.99 -10.85
CA GLN A 134 18.91 2.44 -11.05
C GLN A 134 20.20 3.01 -10.47
N SER A 135 20.57 2.61 -9.25
CA SER A 135 21.81 3.09 -8.61
C SER A 135 23.05 2.61 -9.39
N TRP A 136 23.04 1.37 -9.85
CA TRP A 136 24.12 0.80 -10.67
C TRP A 136 24.26 1.53 -12.02
N LYS A 137 23.16 1.74 -12.74
CA LYS A 137 23.16 2.48 -14.03
C LYS A 137 23.66 3.92 -13.87
N ARG A 138 23.45 4.54 -12.70
CA ARG A 138 23.97 5.89 -12.37
C ARG A 138 25.47 5.90 -12.01
N GLY A 139 26.11 4.74 -11.88
CA GLY A 139 27.49 4.61 -11.42
C GLY A 139 27.64 4.74 -9.89
N ASP A 140 26.54 4.74 -9.13
CA ASP A 140 26.53 4.71 -7.67
C ASP A 140 26.65 3.26 -7.19
N ILE A 141 27.83 2.67 -7.40
CA ILE A 141 28.10 1.26 -7.09
C ILE A 141 28.00 0.98 -5.60
N GLU A 142 28.54 1.87 -4.76
CA GLU A 142 28.45 1.75 -3.30
C GLU A 142 27.00 1.79 -2.82
N GLY A 143 26.20 2.74 -3.33
CA GLY A 143 24.77 2.81 -3.03
C GLY A 143 24.01 1.57 -3.51
N ALA A 144 24.34 1.03 -4.69
CA ALA A 144 23.76 -0.22 -5.17
C ALA A 144 24.09 -1.40 -4.24
N MET A 145 25.33 -1.53 -3.77
CA MET A 145 25.73 -2.58 -2.82
C MET A 145 25.01 -2.46 -1.47
N GLN A 146 24.83 -1.23 -0.96
CA GLN A 146 24.06 -0.99 0.27
C GLN A 146 22.59 -1.40 0.11
N LEU A 147 21.98 -1.12 -1.04
CA LEU A 147 20.61 -1.53 -1.36
C LEU A 147 20.48 -3.05 -1.51
N VAL A 148 21.43 -3.72 -2.17
CA VAL A 148 21.51 -5.19 -2.25
C VAL A 148 21.56 -5.78 -0.85
N ASN A 149 22.49 -5.31 -0.01
CA ASN A 149 22.65 -5.80 1.35
C ASN A 149 21.41 -5.57 2.23
N SER A 150 20.69 -4.45 2.05
CA SER A 150 19.46 -4.15 2.79
C SER A 150 18.29 -5.05 2.36
N LEU A 151 18.19 -5.32 1.06
CA LEU A 151 17.20 -6.24 0.50
C LEU A 151 17.40 -7.66 1.03
N THR A 152 18.62 -8.21 0.87
CA THR A 152 18.92 -9.59 1.28
C THR A 152 18.92 -9.75 2.79
N TYR A 153 19.32 -8.73 3.57
CA TYR A 153 19.15 -8.76 5.02
C TYR A 153 17.69 -8.93 5.41
N THR A 154 16.74 -8.28 4.72
CA THR A 154 15.30 -8.43 5.03
C THR A 154 14.78 -9.84 4.73
N LEU A 155 15.40 -10.55 3.78
CA LEU A 155 15.02 -11.92 3.39
C LEU A 155 15.65 -13.00 4.28
N TYR A 156 16.92 -12.80 4.69
CA TYR A 156 17.73 -13.82 5.35
C TYR A 156 18.03 -13.55 6.82
N HIS A 157 17.84 -12.33 7.33
CA HIS A 157 18.10 -12.06 8.74
C HIS A 157 17.09 -12.75 9.64
N GLU A 158 17.61 -13.46 10.66
CA GLU A 158 16.80 -14.24 11.59
C GLU A 158 17.36 -14.04 13.01
N GLU A 159 16.66 -13.26 13.85
CA GLU A 159 17.16 -12.86 15.19
C GLU A 159 17.42 -14.06 16.12
N ASN A 160 16.69 -15.16 15.92
CA ASN A 160 16.76 -16.37 16.75
C ASN A 160 17.56 -17.52 16.09
N ALA A 161 18.45 -17.22 15.13
CA ALA A 161 19.20 -18.24 14.40
C ALA A 161 20.20 -19.03 15.27
N GLY A 162 20.68 -18.45 16.38
CA GLY A 162 21.65 -19.08 17.28
C GLY A 162 22.88 -19.62 16.54
N ALA A 163 23.22 -20.89 16.74
CA ALA A 163 24.37 -21.54 16.09
C ALA A 163 24.26 -21.63 14.56
N ASN A 164 23.07 -21.43 13.97
CA ASN A 164 22.86 -21.48 12.53
C ASN A 164 23.03 -20.13 11.83
N SER A 165 23.40 -19.05 12.56
CA SER A 165 23.56 -17.70 11.98
C SER A 165 24.46 -17.66 10.74
N TRP A 166 25.53 -18.47 10.74
CA TRP A 166 26.48 -18.53 9.62
C TRP A 166 25.85 -19.03 8.32
N VAL A 167 24.79 -19.87 8.36
CA VAL A 167 24.09 -20.35 7.16
C VAL A 167 23.30 -19.20 6.53
N TYR A 168 22.59 -18.43 7.36
CA TYR A 168 21.80 -17.28 6.92
C TYR A 168 22.69 -16.15 6.39
N GLU A 169 23.80 -15.87 7.08
CA GLU A 169 24.80 -14.91 6.63
C GLU A 169 25.46 -15.36 5.32
N GLY A 170 25.81 -16.64 5.21
CA GLY A 170 26.36 -17.23 3.99
C GLY A 170 25.39 -17.15 2.82
N ALA A 171 24.10 -17.45 3.04
CA ALA A 171 23.04 -17.34 2.04
C ALA A 171 22.85 -15.89 1.59
N GLN A 172 22.79 -14.95 2.53
CA GLN A 172 22.69 -13.52 2.24
C GLN A 172 23.85 -13.05 1.33
N LYS A 173 25.09 -13.45 1.65
CA LYS A 173 26.29 -13.08 0.90
C LYS A 173 26.35 -13.72 -0.49
N ALA A 174 26.01 -15.00 -0.61
CA ALA A 174 25.88 -15.65 -1.91
C ALA A 174 24.86 -14.94 -2.81
N VAL A 175 23.67 -14.63 -2.30
CA VAL A 175 22.63 -13.94 -3.05
C VAL A 175 23.05 -12.51 -3.42
N ASN A 176 23.78 -11.80 -2.56
CA ASN A 176 24.39 -10.52 -2.93
C ASN A 176 25.29 -10.68 -4.18
N GLY A 177 26.17 -11.69 -4.17
CA GLY A 177 27.04 -12.01 -5.29
C GLY A 177 26.28 -12.34 -6.58
N MET A 178 25.23 -13.15 -6.49
CA MET A 178 24.35 -13.52 -7.60
C MET A 178 23.62 -12.32 -8.20
N ILE A 179 23.02 -11.47 -7.36
CA ILE A 179 22.33 -10.25 -7.81
C ILE A 179 23.31 -9.34 -8.55
N ILE A 180 24.52 -9.13 -8.00
CA ILE A 180 25.53 -8.26 -8.62
C ILE A 180 26.02 -8.85 -9.94
N ALA A 181 26.30 -10.16 -10.00
CA ALA A 181 26.71 -10.83 -11.23
C ALA A 181 25.64 -10.70 -12.33
N LEU A 182 24.37 -10.91 -11.97
CA LEU A 182 23.24 -10.78 -12.88
C LEU A 182 23.11 -9.35 -13.42
N ILE A 183 23.27 -8.33 -12.56
CA ILE A 183 23.26 -6.92 -12.94
C ILE A 183 24.40 -6.60 -13.92
N GLU A 184 25.63 -7.01 -13.58
CA GLU A 184 26.81 -6.77 -14.43
C GLU A 184 26.65 -7.39 -15.81
N TYR A 185 26.19 -8.65 -15.86
CA TYR A 185 25.92 -9.37 -17.11
C TYR A 185 24.82 -8.69 -17.93
N CYS A 186 23.63 -8.49 -17.35
CA CYS A 186 22.49 -7.96 -18.08
C CYS A 186 22.72 -6.52 -18.58
N ILE A 187 23.41 -5.67 -17.81
CA ILE A 187 23.74 -4.31 -18.25
C ILE A 187 24.75 -4.34 -19.40
N LYS A 188 25.78 -5.18 -19.33
CA LYS A 188 26.80 -5.30 -20.39
C LYS A 188 26.19 -5.75 -21.72
N HIS A 189 25.15 -6.59 -21.66
CA HIS A 189 24.48 -7.15 -22.84
C HIS A 189 23.16 -6.42 -23.21
N ASN A 190 22.85 -5.27 -22.59
CA ASN A 190 21.62 -4.49 -22.84
C ASN A 190 20.29 -5.23 -22.58
N MET A 191 20.25 -6.17 -21.64
CA MET A 191 19.08 -6.99 -21.29
C MET A 191 18.56 -6.66 -19.88
N THR A 192 18.34 -5.38 -19.58
CA THR A 192 18.08 -4.95 -18.19
C THR A 192 16.73 -5.39 -17.63
N GLU A 193 15.78 -5.73 -18.49
CA GLU A 193 14.50 -6.35 -18.19
C GLU A 193 14.63 -7.76 -17.60
N LYS A 194 15.75 -8.45 -17.85
CA LYS A 194 16.03 -9.79 -17.29
C LYS A 194 16.59 -9.74 -15.86
N ILE A 195 16.78 -8.55 -15.28
CA ILE A 195 17.27 -8.42 -13.90
C ILE A 195 16.08 -8.58 -12.93
N THR A 196 15.77 -9.82 -12.57
CA THR A 196 14.64 -10.20 -11.71
C THR A 196 15.07 -11.18 -10.62
N LEU A 197 14.33 -11.24 -9.51
CA LEU A 197 14.58 -12.26 -8.48
C LEU A 197 14.27 -13.67 -8.97
N ASN A 198 13.36 -13.81 -9.96
CA ASN A 198 13.12 -15.07 -10.65
C ASN A 198 14.41 -15.60 -11.29
N ASN A 199 15.15 -14.75 -12.02
CA ASN A 199 16.42 -15.17 -12.63
C ASN A 199 17.54 -15.39 -11.60
N VAL A 200 17.44 -14.81 -10.39
CA VAL A 200 18.40 -15.11 -9.31
C VAL A 200 18.17 -16.51 -8.75
N ILE A 201 16.92 -16.93 -8.54
CA ILE A 201 16.64 -18.31 -8.10
C ILE A 201 16.93 -19.32 -9.22
N ASP A 202 16.58 -18.97 -10.46
CA ASP A 202 16.85 -19.77 -11.65
C ASP A 202 18.37 -20.05 -11.80
N MET A 203 19.22 -19.04 -11.59
CA MET A 203 20.68 -19.20 -11.54
C MET A 203 21.15 -20.30 -10.57
N VAL A 204 20.53 -20.40 -9.39
CA VAL A 204 20.90 -21.40 -8.38
C VAL A 204 20.41 -22.78 -8.78
N ASN A 205 19.19 -22.88 -9.32
CA ASN A 205 18.60 -24.15 -9.73
C ASN A 205 19.31 -24.73 -10.96
N GLU A 206 19.70 -23.89 -11.91
CA GLU A 206 20.27 -24.31 -13.19
C GLU A 206 21.78 -24.54 -13.12
N LEU A 207 22.52 -23.72 -12.36
CA LEU A 207 23.99 -23.83 -12.27
C LEU A 207 24.45 -24.51 -10.99
N GLY A 208 23.67 -24.43 -9.91
CA GLY A 208 24.06 -24.98 -8.60
C GLY A 208 23.81 -26.48 -8.44
N THR A 209 23.04 -27.08 -9.35
CA THR A 209 22.70 -28.52 -9.35
C THR A 209 23.56 -29.35 -10.29
N VAL A 210 24.37 -28.68 -11.14
CA VAL A 210 25.23 -29.33 -12.13
C VAL A 210 26.64 -29.44 -11.57
N ASP A 211 27.08 -30.67 -11.29
CA ASP A 211 28.45 -30.99 -10.89
C ASP A 211 29.28 -31.50 -12.07
N TYR A 212 30.55 -31.11 -12.14
CA TYR A 212 31.52 -31.68 -13.09
C TYR A 212 32.88 -31.91 -12.42
N ALA A 213 33.70 -32.79 -13.00
CA ALA A 213 35.07 -33.02 -12.53
C ALA A 213 35.96 -31.85 -12.95
N THR A 214 36.59 -31.17 -11.98
CA THR A 214 37.47 -30.02 -12.24
C THR A 214 38.85 -30.43 -12.70
N ASP A 215 39.29 -31.64 -12.34
CA ASP A 215 40.51 -32.29 -12.83
C ASP A 215 40.16 -33.60 -13.56
N PRO A 216 40.53 -33.76 -14.85
CA PRO A 216 40.34 -35.01 -15.58
C PRO A 216 41.07 -36.22 -14.95
N GLU A 217 42.12 -36.00 -14.16
CA GLU A 217 42.91 -37.05 -13.51
C GLU A 217 42.39 -37.43 -12.12
N ASP A 218 41.53 -36.62 -11.49
CA ASP A 218 40.88 -36.91 -10.21
C ASP A 218 39.34 -36.89 -10.32
N PRO A 219 38.69 -38.06 -10.54
CA PRO A 219 37.24 -38.16 -10.62
C PRO A 219 36.47 -37.76 -9.35
N TYR A 220 37.18 -37.59 -8.23
CA TYR A 220 36.61 -37.20 -6.94
C TYR A 220 36.67 -35.69 -6.68
N ASP A 221 37.45 -34.93 -7.47
CA ASP A 221 37.46 -33.47 -7.43
C ASP A 221 36.29 -32.93 -8.26
N LYS A 222 35.10 -32.91 -7.65
CA LYS A 222 33.88 -32.38 -8.25
C LYS A 222 33.57 -30.99 -7.73
N SER A 223 33.16 -30.10 -8.63
CA SER A 223 32.62 -28.80 -8.26
C SER A 223 31.37 -28.48 -9.05
N ASN A 224 30.46 -27.74 -8.42
CA ASN A 224 29.27 -27.26 -9.11
C ASN A 224 29.62 -26.10 -10.05
N VAL A 225 28.89 -26.01 -11.16
CA VAL A 225 29.12 -25.01 -12.21
C VAL A 225 28.98 -23.58 -11.66
N LEU A 226 28.06 -23.34 -10.72
CA LEU A 226 27.87 -22.03 -10.09
C LEU A 226 29.11 -21.55 -9.33
N ASP A 227 29.67 -22.39 -8.46
CA ASP A 227 30.89 -22.10 -7.71
C ASP A 227 32.05 -21.79 -8.66
N GLU A 228 32.18 -22.58 -9.72
CA GLU A 228 33.22 -22.41 -10.73
C GLU A 228 33.06 -21.12 -11.53
N TYR A 229 31.83 -20.71 -11.87
CA TYR A 229 31.57 -19.41 -12.48
C TYR A 229 32.14 -18.27 -11.61
N PHE A 230 31.83 -18.25 -10.31
CA PHE A 230 32.34 -17.20 -9.41
C PHE A 230 33.86 -17.28 -9.19
N LYS A 231 34.45 -18.48 -9.20
CA LYS A 231 35.93 -18.66 -9.14
C LYS A 231 36.62 -18.09 -10.39
N HIS A 232 35.98 -18.16 -11.56
CA HIS A 232 36.53 -17.66 -12.82
C HIS A 232 36.28 -16.17 -13.08
N LEU A 233 35.47 -15.49 -12.26
CA LEU A 233 35.36 -14.03 -12.32
C LEU A 233 36.72 -13.35 -12.07
N LYS A 234 36.92 -12.22 -12.75
CA LYS A 234 38.17 -11.44 -12.69
C LYS A 234 38.51 -11.05 -11.24
N GLN A 235 39.81 -10.97 -10.95
CA GLN A 235 40.28 -10.44 -9.67
C GLN A 235 39.73 -9.02 -9.44
N GLY A 236 39.23 -8.77 -8.23
CA GLY A 236 38.59 -7.49 -7.87
C GLY A 236 37.10 -7.38 -8.23
N SER A 237 36.49 -8.40 -8.86
CA SER A 237 35.03 -8.44 -9.03
C SER A 237 34.32 -8.38 -7.69
N ILE A 238 33.30 -7.52 -7.59
CA ILE A 238 32.48 -7.37 -6.40
C ILE A 238 31.66 -8.64 -6.16
N ALA A 239 31.06 -9.17 -7.24
CA ALA A 239 30.28 -10.40 -7.20
C ALA A 239 31.08 -11.59 -6.65
N LYS A 240 32.33 -11.76 -7.13
CA LYS A 240 33.26 -12.80 -6.63
C LYS A 240 33.55 -12.66 -5.14
N ARG A 241 33.79 -11.43 -4.67
CA ARG A 241 34.12 -11.16 -3.27
C ARG A 241 32.93 -11.44 -2.34
N GLU A 242 31.73 -11.04 -2.72
CA GLU A 242 30.52 -11.30 -1.91
C GLU A 242 30.17 -12.80 -1.92
N PHE A 243 30.28 -13.47 -3.06
CA PHE A 243 30.01 -14.91 -3.14
C PHE A 243 31.06 -15.77 -2.43
N GLY A 244 32.31 -15.32 -2.38
CA GLY A 244 33.44 -16.11 -1.87
C GLY A 244 33.30 -16.66 -0.45
N SER A 245 32.37 -16.15 0.38
CA SER A 245 32.07 -16.75 1.69
C SER A 245 31.56 -18.19 1.60
N THR A 246 30.86 -18.56 0.51
CA THR A 246 30.41 -19.94 0.28
C THR A 246 31.56 -20.85 -0.13
N SER A 247 32.56 -20.31 -0.84
CA SER A 247 33.69 -21.09 -1.36
C SER A 247 34.62 -21.63 -0.27
N PHE A 248 34.66 -21.02 0.91
CA PHE A 248 35.43 -21.51 2.07
C PHE A 248 34.69 -22.57 2.91
N SER A 249 33.41 -22.84 2.61
CA SER A 249 32.60 -23.81 3.33
C SER A 249 32.75 -25.21 2.71
N GLY A 250 32.81 -26.26 3.54
CA GLY A 250 32.78 -27.64 3.03
C GLY A 250 31.43 -28.00 2.39
N ASP A 251 31.36 -29.11 1.65
CA ASP A 251 30.20 -29.42 0.80
C ASP A 251 28.86 -29.51 1.54
N LYS A 252 28.85 -30.13 2.73
CA LYS A 252 27.65 -30.17 3.60
C LYS A 252 27.16 -28.78 4.00
N ALA A 253 28.09 -27.87 4.23
CA ALA A 253 27.79 -26.50 4.61
C ALA A 253 27.27 -25.69 3.42
N LYS A 254 27.84 -25.88 2.23
CA LYS A 254 27.33 -25.29 0.98
C LYS A 254 25.91 -25.75 0.65
N GLY A 255 25.63 -27.04 0.77
CA GLY A 255 24.27 -27.57 0.57
C GLY A 255 23.24 -26.94 1.52
N SER A 256 23.63 -26.67 2.77
CA SER A 256 22.76 -25.98 3.74
C SER A 256 22.51 -24.52 3.34
N ILE A 257 23.53 -23.83 2.83
CA ILE A 257 23.42 -22.46 2.32
C ILE A 257 22.49 -22.43 1.09
N TYR A 258 22.70 -23.27 0.08
CA TYR A 258 21.88 -23.30 -1.13
C TYR A 258 20.41 -23.66 -0.85
N SER A 259 20.18 -24.64 0.03
CA SER A 259 18.82 -24.96 0.49
C SER A 259 18.12 -23.74 1.13
N THR A 260 18.85 -22.98 1.96
CA THR A 260 18.32 -21.75 2.57
C THR A 260 18.02 -20.67 1.52
N ILE A 261 18.87 -20.55 0.49
CA ILE A 261 18.66 -19.60 -0.63
C ILE A 261 17.36 -19.92 -1.36
N VAL A 262 17.23 -21.17 -1.84
CA VAL A 262 16.06 -21.64 -2.59
C VAL A 262 14.79 -21.50 -1.74
N GLN A 263 14.83 -21.87 -0.46
CA GLN A 263 13.69 -21.75 0.44
C GLN A 263 13.15 -20.31 0.50
N LYS A 264 14.03 -19.32 0.74
CA LYS A 264 13.63 -17.91 0.90
C LYS A 264 13.29 -17.23 -0.44
N LEU A 265 13.84 -17.68 -1.57
CA LEU A 265 13.54 -17.11 -2.89
C LEU A 265 12.41 -17.83 -3.65
N SER A 266 11.97 -19.00 -3.19
CA SER A 266 10.95 -19.84 -3.85
C SER A 266 9.65 -19.09 -4.19
N VAL A 267 9.28 -18.09 -3.40
CA VAL A 267 8.13 -17.23 -3.69
C VAL A 267 8.25 -16.52 -5.05
N PHE A 268 9.48 -16.18 -5.47
CA PHE A 268 9.74 -15.46 -6.72
C PHE A 268 9.79 -16.38 -7.95
N SER A 269 9.83 -17.71 -7.78
CA SER A 269 9.70 -18.66 -8.90
C SER A 269 8.25 -19.01 -9.22
N MET A 270 7.30 -18.73 -8.31
CA MET A 270 5.88 -18.95 -8.58
C MET A 270 5.41 -18.02 -9.72
N PRO A 271 4.78 -18.51 -10.81
CA PRO A 271 4.56 -17.72 -12.03
C PRO A 271 3.85 -16.38 -11.81
N LYS A 272 2.82 -16.35 -10.95
CA LYS A 272 2.08 -15.11 -10.63
C LYS A 272 3.00 -14.07 -9.96
N MET A 273 3.84 -14.50 -9.03
CA MET A 273 4.77 -13.62 -8.29
C MET A 273 5.99 -13.25 -9.13
N ALA A 274 6.51 -14.17 -9.95
CA ALA A 274 7.56 -13.90 -10.92
C ALA A 274 7.15 -12.78 -11.88
N ARG A 275 5.94 -12.85 -12.48
CA ARG A 275 5.39 -11.77 -13.34
C ARG A 275 5.26 -10.47 -12.57
N MET A 276 4.70 -10.53 -11.35
CA MET A 276 4.54 -9.36 -10.48
C MET A 276 5.86 -8.62 -10.20
N THR A 277 6.92 -9.38 -10.00
CA THR A 277 8.23 -8.87 -9.60
C THR A 277 9.21 -8.65 -10.74
N SER A 278 8.76 -8.79 -12.00
CA SER A 278 9.61 -8.61 -13.18
C SER A 278 9.74 -7.16 -13.64
N MET A 279 8.74 -6.31 -13.36
CA MET A 279 8.71 -4.91 -13.81
C MET A 279 8.16 -3.97 -12.73
N ASN A 280 7.97 -2.67 -13.05
CA ASN A 280 7.42 -1.69 -12.11
C ASN A 280 6.30 -0.88 -12.73
N SER A 281 5.15 -0.82 -12.05
CA SER A 281 4.03 0.05 -12.41
C SER A 281 4.21 1.50 -11.96
N LEU A 282 5.05 1.74 -10.95
CA LEU A 282 5.30 3.09 -10.41
C LEU A 282 6.76 3.24 -9.97
N GLU A 283 7.29 4.46 -10.11
CA GLU A 283 8.62 4.78 -9.61
C GLU A 283 8.52 5.32 -8.18
N LEU A 284 9.10 4.64 -7.19
CA LEU A 284 8.87 4.91 -5.76
C LEU A 284 9.05 6.38 -5.35
N LYS A 285 10.03 7.08 -5.93
CA LYS A 285 10.26 8.50 -5.65
C LYS A 285 9.05 9.40 -6.00
N SER A 286 8.24 9.03 -7.00
CA SER A 286 7.13 9.85 -7.49
C SER A 286 6.03 10.05 -6.44
N ILE A 287 5.92 9.13 -5.46
CA ILE A 287 4.92 9.21 -4.37
C ILE A 287 5.12 10.48 -3.53
N GLY A 288 6.36 10.89 -3.26
CA GLY A 288 6.67 12.11 -2.51
C GLY A 288 7.24 13.25 -3.38
N PHE A 289 7.79 12.92 -4.55
CA PHE A 289 8.38 13.86 -5.50
C PHE A 289 7.80 13.60 -6.90
N PRO A 290 6.56 14.02 -7.17
CA PRO A 290 5.85 13.68 -8.40
C PRO A 290 6.38 14.41 -9.65
N LYS A 291 7.35 15.31 -9.47
CA LYS A 291 7.92 16.16 -10.50
C LYS A 291 9.44 16.13 -10.40
N TYR A 292 10.08 15.52 -11.38
CA TYR A 292 11.53 15.37 -11.39
C TYR A 292 12.11 15.29 -12.79
N LEU A 293 13.42 15.51 -12.85
CA LEU A 293 14.27 15.42 -14.04
C LEU A 293 15.46 14.52 -13.73
N ASP A 294 15.77 13.63 -14.66
CA ASP A 294 16.98 12.81 -14.64
C ASP A 294 17.67 12.95 -16.01
N PHE A 295 18.97 13.20 -16.02
CA PHE A 295 19.76 13.25 -17.25
C PHE A 295 21.26 13.13 -16.99
N GLU A 296 22.01 12.91 -18.06
CA GLU A 296 23.46 12.83 -18.04
C GLU A 296 24.08 14.00 -18.79
N VAL A 297 25.18 14.51 -18.25
CA VAL A 297 26.04 15.50 -18.89
C VAL A 297 27.47 14.95 -18.95
N ASP A 298 28.36 15.67 -19.64
CA ASP A 298 29.77 15.29 -19.71
C ASP A 298 30.35 15.04 -18.29
N LYS A 299 31.01 13.90 -18.11
CA LYS A 299 31.66 13.48 -16.84
C LYS A 299 32.61 14.54 -16.28
N LYS A 300 33.22 15.38 -17.14
CA LYS A 300 34.07 16.52 -16.75
C LYS A 300 33.30 17.62 -15.99
N LEU A 301 31.98 17.58 -15.99
CA LEU A 301 31.13 18.48 -15.22
C LEU A 301 30.79 17.94 -13.83
N ALA A 302 31.23 16.74 -13.46
CA ALA A 302 31.09 16.23 -12.09
C ALA A 302 31.58 17.26 -11.06
N ASN A 303 30.81 17.41 -9.98
CA ASN A 303 30.99 18.41 -8.92
C ASN A 303 30.84 19.88 -9.35
N LYS A 304 30.59 20.20 -10.62
CA LYS A 304 30.26 21.55 -11.08
C LYS A 304 28.77 21.81 -10.92
N ARG A 305 28.39 23.09 -11.03
CA ARG A 305 27.00 23.54 -10.91
C ARG A 305 26.46 23.93 -12.28
N ILE A 306 25.32 23.39 -12.66
CA ILE A 306 24.59 23.73 -13.86
C ILE A 306 23.29 24.45 -13.50
N GLN A 307 22.70 25.14 -14.46
CA GLN A 307 21.44 25.85 -14.29
C GLN A 307 20.33 25.15 -15.06
N ILE A 308 19.19 24.95 -14.42
CA ILE A 308 17.94 24.50 -15.04
C ILE A 308 16.95 25.67 -14.96
N LEU A 309 16.40 26.07 -16.10
CA LEU A 309 15.43 27.16 -16.20
C LEU A 309 14.15 26.62 -16.80
N PHE A 310 13.02 26.94 -16.18
CA PHE A 310 11.69 26.72 -16.74
C PHE A 310 11.10 28.04 -17.22
N LEU A 311 10.57 28.05 -18.44
CA LEU A 311 9.95 29.21 -19.07
C LEU A 311 8.52 28.86 -19.47
N ASN A 312 7.62 29.84 -19.38
CA ASN A 312 6.24 29.68 -19.83
C ASN A 312 6.14 29.75 -21.38
N LYS A 313 4.93 29.62 -21.91
CA LYS A 313 4.66 29.70 -23.37
C LYS A 313 5.14 31.02 -24.01
N LYS A 314 5.11 32.11 -23.24
CA LYS A 314 5.57 33.45 -23.65
C LYS A 314 7.08 33.64 -23.47
N LYS A 315 7.81 32.60 -23.05
CA LYS A 315 9.25 32.60 -22.76
C LYS A 315 9.64 33.46 -21.54
N GLU A 316 8.70 33.70 -20.63
CA GLU A 316 8.98 34.37 -19.35
C GLU A 316 9.45 33.32 -18.32
N LEU A 317 10.40 33.71 -17.46
CA LEU A 317 10.99 32.83 -16.46
C LEU A 317 9.95 32.44 -15.40
N ILE A 318 9.69 31.13 -15.26
CA ILE A 318 8.90 30.56 -14.17
C ILE A 318 9.81 30.40 -12.95
N ASN A 319 10.91 29.66 -13.13
CA ASN A 319 11.86 29.41 -12.06
C ASN A 319 13.25 29.09 -12.60
N LYS A 320 14.26 29.26 -11.74
CA LYS A 320 15.67 28.98 -12.04
C LYS A 320 16.30 28.23 -10.88
N TYR A 321 16.87 27.08 -11.21
CA TYR A 321 17.53 26.20 -10.26
C TYR A 321 19.01 26.06 -10.59
N THR A 322 19.83 25.94 -9.53
CA THR A 322 21.26 25.64 -9.66
C THR A 322 21.51 24.27 -9.05
N VAL A 323 21.88 23.31 -9.88
CA VAL A 323 22.00 21.90 -9.50
C VAL A 323 23.47 21.48 -9.58
N LYS A 324 23.95 20.76 -8.56
CA LYS A 324 25.28 20.16 -8.58
C LYS A 324 25.23 18.87 -9.39
N VAL A 325 26.13 18.71 -10.34
CA VAL A 325 26.28 17.46 -11.10
C VAL A 325 26.93 16.42 -10.18
N ALA A 326 26.30 15.24 -10.10
CA ALA A 326 26.80 14.13 -9.32
C ALA A 326 28.07 13.54 -9.94
N PHE A 327 28.67 12.57 -9.24
CA PHE A 327 29.76 11.78 -9.80
C PHE A 327 29.27 11.07 -11.09
N GLY A 328 30.18 10.85 -12.04
CA GLY A 328 29.83 10.22 -13.32
C GLY A 328 29.02 11.09 -14.30
N GLY A 329 28.74 12.35 -13.99
CA GLY A 329 28.02 13.27 -14.89
C GLY A 329 26.49 13.19 -14.79
N PHE A 330 25.95 12.40 -13.87
CA PHE A 330 24.51 12.27 -13.68
C PHE A 330 23.91 13.48 -12.94
N VAL A 331 22.70 13.86 -13.32
CA VAL A 331 21.93 14.94 -12.69
C VAL A 331 20.53 14.43 -12.41
N GLN A 332 20.13 14.52 -11.15
CA GLN A 332 18.75 14.33 -10.71
C GLN A 332 18.27 15.60 -10.02
N TYR A 333 17.06 16.03 -10.33
CA TYR A 333 16.47 17.21 -9.72
C TYR A 333 14.96 17.06 -9.52
N ASN A 334 14.49 17.31 -8.29
CA ASN A 334 13.07 17.35 -7.95
C ASN A 334 12.62 18.82 -7.86
N PHE A 335 11.46 19.14 -8.43
CA PHE A 335 10.92 20.50 -8.49
C PHE A 335 9.41 20.53 -8.17
N ASP A 336 8.85 21.69 -7.82
CA ASP A 336 7.41 21.83 -7.49
C ASP A 336 6.69 22.89 -8.35
N ASP A 337 7.34 23.36 -9.42
CA ASP A 337 6.72 24.35 -10.31
C ASP A 337 5.48 23.78 -11.01
N LYS A 338 4.52 24.66 -11.33
CA LYS A 338 3.40 24.34 -12.20
C LYS A 338 3.79 24.60 -13.65
N LEU A 339 3.79 23.54 -14.45
CA LEU A 339 4.11 23.59 -15.87
C LEU A 339 2.87 23.26 -16.69
N THR A 340 2.79 23.82 -17.90
CA THR A 340 1.70 23.55 -18.84
C THR A 340 2.29 23.03 -20.14
N ASP A 341 1.50 22.27 -20.90
CA ASP A 341 1.90 21.81 -22.23
C ASP A 341 2.38 22.99 -23.09
N GLY A 342 3.57 22.89 -23.68
CA GLY A 342 4.20 23.94 -24.47
C GLY A 342 5.10 24.92 -23.70
N CYS A 343 5.35 24.69 -22.40
CA CYS A 343 6.42 25.35 -21.66
C CYS A 343 7.82 24.95 -22.21
N TYR A 344 8.86 25.68 -21.83
CA TYR A 344 10.24 25.40 -22.24
C TYR A 344 11.13 25.10 -21.04
N MET A 345 12.11 24.24 -21.27
CA MET A 345 13.19 23.95 -20.33
C MET A 345 14.54 24.29 -20.96
N ILE A 346 15.42 24.93 -20.21
CA ILE A 346 16.80 25.20 -20.62
C ILE A 346 17.75 24.65 -19.57
N VAL A 347 18.70 23.83 -20.01
CA VAL A 347 19.84 23.39 -19.21
C VAL A 347 21.07 24.16 -19.69
N LYS A 348 21.77 24.82 -18.77
CA LYS A 348 22.87 25.75 -19.09
C LYS A 348 24.08 25.53 -18.19
N HIS A 349 25.26 25.58 -18.78
CA HIS A 349 26.54 25.68 -18.07
C HIS A 349 27.44 26.69 -18.78
N ARG A 350 27.76 27.81 -18.10
CA ARG A 350 28.52 28.94 -18.66
C ARG A 350 27.86 29.46 -19.96
N GLN A 351 28.55 29.38 -21.10
CA GLN A 351 28.06 29.84 -22.41
C GLN A 351 27.33 28.73 -23.19
N GLN A 352 27.44 27.47 -22.77
CA GLN A 352 26.77 26.34 -23.43
C GLN A 352 25.38 26.12 -22.83
N PHE A 353 24.41 25.81 -23.68
CA PHE A 353 23.06 25.49 -23.24
C PHE A 353 22.36 24.54 -24.22
N SER A 354 21.38 23.81 -23.70
CA SER A 354 20.46 23.01 -24.48
C SER A 354 19.03 23.33 -24.04
N SER A 355 18.13 23.46 -25.01
CA SER A 355 16.76 23.90 -24.79
C SER A 355 15.78 22.89 -25.37
N TYR A 356 14.67 22.72 -24.66
CA TYR A 356 13.65 21.72 -24.93
C TYR A 356 12.27 22.34 -24.82
N LYS A 357 11.35 21.94 -25.68
CA LYS A 357 9.92 22.19 -25.54
C LYS A 357 9.30 21.03 -24.76
N ILE A 358 8.60 21.35 -23.68
CA ILE A 358 7.93 20.37 -22.82
C ILE A 358 6.56 20.10 -23.41
N LYS A 359 6.27 18.83 -23.69
CA LYS A 359 4.93 18.34 -23.97
C LYS A 359 4.41 17.55 -22.78
N ILE A 360 3.21 17.89 -22.32
CA ILE A 360 2.58 17.21 -21.18
C ILE A 360 1.20 16.74 -21.64
N ASP A 361 1.01 15.43 -21.73
CA ASP A 361 -0.31 14.85 -21.94
C ASP A 361 -1.09 14.89 -20.63
N ALA A 362 -2.17 15.68 -20.60
CA ALA A 362 -3.01 15.84 -19.41
C ALA A 362 -3.77 14.56 -19.04
N ARG A 363 -3.96 13.61 -19.96
CA ARG A 363 -4.72 12.37 -19.75
C ARG A 363 -3.82 11.22 -19.32
N THR A 364 -2.65 11.07 -19.95
CA THR A 364 -1.73 9.95 -19.68
C THR A 364 -0.58 10.30 -18.74
N GLU A 365 -0.41 11.58 -18.37
CA GLU A 365 0.74 12.12 -17.62
C GLU A 365 2.10 11.84 -18.29
N LYS A 366 2.10 11.37 -19.54
CA LYS A 366 3.32 11.19 -20.31
C LYS A 366 3.90 12.57 -20.63
N THR A 367 5.18 12.71 -20.32
CA THR A 367 5.93 13.91 -20.65
C THR A 367 7.01 13.61 -21.65
N GLU A 368 7.04 14.42 -22.70
CA GLU A 368 8.05 14.34 -23.75
C GLU A 368 8.81 15.67 -23.82
N LEU A 369 10.11 15.58 -24.03
CA LEU A 369 10.99 16.73 -24.19
C LEU A 369 11.48 16.79 -25.62
N GLN A 370 10.95 17.73 -26.39
CA GLN A 370 11.36 17.91 -27.78
C GLN A 370 12.59 18.84 -27.84
N PRO A 371 13.74 18.37 -28.33
CA PRO A 371 14.94 19.21 -28.42
C PRO A 371 14.73 20.34 -29.44
N LEU A 372 15.09 21.57 -29.05
CA LEU A 372 15.05 22.75 -29.92
C LEU A 372 16.45 23.18 -30.34
N GLN A 373 17.37 23.22 -29.38
CA GLN A 373 18.77 23.55 -29.62
C GLN A 373 19.62 22.76 -28.63
N SER A 374 20.70 22.15 -29.12
CA SER A 374 21.60 21.34 -28.31
C SER A 374 23.05 21.77 -28.52
N LYS A 375 23.54 22.73 -27.72
CA LYS A 375 24.96 23.12 -27.69
C LYS A 375 25.71 22.49 -26.51
N MET A 376 24.99 21.86 -25.59
CA MET A 376 25.52 21.10 -24.47
C MET A 376 25.01 19.66 -24.60
N PRO A 377 25.87 18.65 -24.79
CA PRO A 377 25.42 17.26 -24.89
C PRO A 377 24.67 16.85 -23.63
N ILE A 378 23.46 16.33 -23.81
CA ILE A 378 22.65 15.75 -22.73
C ILE A 378 22.26 14.34 -23.15
N GLY A 379 22.64 13.36 -22.34
CA GLY A 379 22.26 11.95 -22.50
C GLY A 379 21.08 11.60 -21.61
N ASN A 380 20.30 10.58 -22.02
CA ASN A 380 19.27 9.94 -21.20
C ASN A 380 18.30 10.91 -20.48
N LEU A 381 17.92 12.00 -21.16
CA LEU A 381 17.06 13.02 -20.57
C LEU A 381 15.63 12.51 -20.40
N ARG A 382 15.21 12.40 -19.15
CA ARG A 382 13.87 12.00 -18.74
C ARG A 382 13.26 13.05 -17.82
N MET A 383 12.01 13.38 -18.07
CA MET A 383 11.17 14.16 -17.17
C MET A 383 10.02 13.29 -16.72
N HIS A 384 9.58 13.50 -15.49
CA HIS A 384 8.31 13.02 -14.99
C HIS A 384 7.57 14.21 -14.39
N TYR A 385 6.30 14.37 -14.77
CA TYR A 385 5.45 15.43 -14.27
C TYR A 385 4.07 14.87 -13.98
N SER A 386 3.67 14.91 -12.71
CA SER A 386 2.31 14.64 -12.30
C SER A 386 1.87 15.65 -11.24
N ASP A 387 0.66 16.18 -11.40
CA ASP A 387 0.01 16.95 -10.34
C ASP A 387 -0.92 16.05 -9.50
N ARG A 388 -1.18 14.80 -9.92
CA ARG A 388 -2.07 13.84 -9.26
C ARG A 388 -1.40 13.20 -8.04
N PRO A 389 -2.07 13.12 -6.87
CA PRO A 389 -1.55 12.39 -5.72
C PRO A 389 -1.59 10.87 -5.96
N THR A 390 -0.75 10.11 -5.25
CA THR A 390 -0.68 8.65 -5.40
C THR A 390 -1.26 7.96 -4.18
N ALA A 391 -2.08 6.93 -4.39
CA ALA A 391 -2.55 6.02 -3.35
C ALA A 391 -2.10 4.60 -3.66
N VAL A 392 -1.34 3.97 -2.77
CA VAL A 392 -0.92 2.56 -2.88
C VAL A 392 -1.55 1.78 -1.74
N PHE A 393 -2.26 0.70 -2.07
CA PHE A 393 -2.82 -0.24 -1.11
C PHE A 393 -2.05 -1.55 -1.19
N MET A 394 -1.74 -2.18 -0.06
CA MET A 394 -1.05 -3.46 0.00
C MET A 394 -1.99 -4.49 0.60
N LYS A 395 -2.42 -5.48 -0.21
CA LYS A 395 -3.17 -6.63 0.26
C LYS A 395 -2.19 -7.73 0.61
N ILE A 396 -2.20 -8.13 1.88
CA ILE A 396 -1.28 -9.13 2.43
C ILE A 396 -2.10 -10.33 2.88
N PRO A 397 -1.79 -11.55 2.43
CA PRO A 397 -2.51 -12.75 2.88
C PRO A 397 -2.35 -12.92 4.39
N ASP A 398 -3.45 -13.19 5.08
CA ASP A 398 -3.49 -13.41 6.52
C ASP A 398 -3.18 -14.87 6.91
N TYR A 399 -3.33 -15.80 5.96
CA TYR A 399 -3.04 -17.23 6.14
C TYR A 399 -1.63 -17.65 5.73
N ASP A 400 -0.89 -16.81 4.98
CA ASP A 400 0.44 -17.14 4.47
C ASP A 400 1.46 -16.05 4.80
N SER A 401 2.44 -16.39 5.64
CA SER A 401 3.50 -15.46 6.05
C SER A 401 4.63 -15.33 5.02
N SER A 402 4.69 -16.18 3.99
CA SER A 402 5.78 -16.22 3.01
C SER A 402 5.88 -14.92 2.19
N ASN A 403 4.74 -14.32 1.85
CA ASN A 403 4.67 -13.10 1.04
C ASN A 403 4.84 -11.81 1.87
N ASN A 404 4.77 -11.91 3.21
CA ASN A 404 4.80 -10.74 4.11
C ASN A 404 6.14 -9.99 4.06
N ALA A 405 7.23 -10.68 3.70
CA ALA A 405 8.54 -10.05 3.53
C ALA A 405 8.53 -8.99 2.42
N LEU A 406 7.79 -9.22 1.32
CA LEU A 406 7.75 -8.30 0.19
C LEU A 406 7.10 -6.96 0.55
N ALA A 407 6.08 -6.96 1.41
CA ALA A 407 5.47 -5.75 1.94
C ALA A 407 6.47 -4.91 2.76
N SER A 408 7.22 -5.55 3.67
CA SER A 408 8.23 -4.87 4.48
C SER A 408 9.38 -4.32 3.63
N ILE A 409 9.79 -5.07 2.59
CA ILE A 409 10.77 -4.60 1.61
C ILE A 409 10.25 -3.38 0.87
N PHE A 410 9.02 -3.42 0.35
CA PHE A 410 8.39 -2.29 -0.35
C PHE A 410 8.37 -1.02 0.51
N ILE A 411 7.89 -1.13 1.75
CA ILE A 411 7.83 0.02 2.67
C ILE A 411 9.23 0.56 2.99
N SER A 412 10.19 -0.32 3.25
CA SER A 412 11.57 0.08 3.58
C SER A 412 12.25 0.76 2.40
N GLN A 413 12.08 0.23 1.19
CA GLN A 413 12.62 0.82 -0.04
C GLN A 413 11.95 2.17 -0.35
N LEU A 414 10.63 2.24 -0.23
CA LEU A 414 9.88 3.46 -0.46
C LEU A 414 10.32 4.57 0.51
N TYR A 415 10.37 4.28 1.82
CA TYR A 415 10.84 5.25 2.80
C TYR A 415 12.28 5.69 2.52
N SER A 416 13.17 4.73 2.26
CA SER A 416 14.60 5.02 2.05
C SER A 416 14.83 5.89 0.82
N GLU A 417 14.13 5.61 -0.28
CA GLU A 417 14.19 6.42 -1.49
C GLU A 417 13.66 7.83 -1.22
N LEU A 418 12.49 7.98 -0.59
CA LEU A 418 11.95 9.30 -0.27
C LEU A 418 12.86 10.08 0.70
N ALA A 419 13.45 9.41 1.69
CA ALA A 419 14.39 10.02 2.62
C ALA A 419 15.69 10.48 1.92
N LYS A 420 16.22 9.68 0.99
CA LYS A 420 17.38 10.04 0.14
C LYS A 420 17.05 11.29 -0.69
N GLN A 421 15.87 11.31 -1.33
CA GLN A 421 15.44 12.43 -2.16
C GLN A 421 15.20 13.72 -1.34
N CYS A 422 14.77 13.63 -0.09
CA CYS A 422 14.66 14.79 0.81
C CYS A 422 16.00 15.51 0.99
N SER A 423 17.12 14.79 1.00
CA SER A 423 18.46 15.37 1.13
C SER A 423 18.88 16.21 -0.08
N TYR A 424 18.21 16.06 -1.22
CA TYR A 424 18.50 16.81 -2.45
C TYR A 424 17.57 18.02 -2.67
N VAL A 425 16.53 18.18 -1.83
CA VAL A 425 15.54 19.25 -1.98
C VAL A 425 15.67 20.29 -0.89
N ALA A 426 15.50 21.57 -1.26
CA ALA A 426 15.50 22.67 -0.31
C ALA A 426 14.41 22.47 0.76
N GLY A 427 14.79 22.53 2.03
CA GLY A 427 13.89 22.32 3.17
C GLY A 427 13.80 20.88 3.67
N GLY A 428 14.47 19.91 3.03
CA GLY A 428 14.63 18.56 3.58
C GLY A 428 13.34 17.75 3.69
N LYS A 429 12.33 18.05 2.86
CA LYS A 429 10.98 17.50 2.96
C LYS A 429 10.50 16.97 1.61
N THR A 430 9.58 16.00 1.65
CA THR A 430 8.84 15.62 0.46
C THR A 430 8.00 16.80 -0.04
N ILE A 431 7.97 16.98 -1.37
CA ILE A 431 7.16 18.02 -2.02
C ILE A 431 5.68 17.74 -1.75
N ARG A 432 5.28 16.48 -1.92
CA ARG A 432 3.96 15.99 -1.54
C ARG A 432 4.04 15.22 -0.23
N ARG A 433 3.19 15.58 0.74
CA ARG A 433 3.10 14.88 2.02
C ARG A 433 2.70 13.42 1.78
N VAL A 434 3.33 12.49 2.47
CA VAL A 434 3.04 11.05 2.37
C VAL A 434 2.49 10.55 3.70
N HIS A 435 1.32 9.92 3.70
CA HIS A 435 0.75 9.24 4.86
C HIS A 435 0.88 7.73 4.71
N PHE A 436 1.62 7.11 5.62
CA PHE A 436 1.68 5.67 5.80
C PHE A 436 0.60 5.26 6.81
N ILE A 437 -0.39 4.49 6.38
CA ILE A 437 -1.51 4.02 7.17
C ILE A 437 -1.36 2.51 7.32
N PHE A 438 -0.85 2.06 8.47
CA PHE A 438 -0.64 0.63 8.70
C PHE A 438 -1.80 0.06 9.48
N ASP A 439 -2.84 -0.38 8.75
CA ASP A 439 -3.89 -1.16 9.38
C ASP A 439 -3.32 -2.50 9.83
N GLU A 440 -3.76 -2.94 11.01
CA GLU A 440 -3.21 -4.13 11.68
C GLU A 440 -1.66 -4.18 11.71
N PHE A 441 -1.00 -3.07 12.09
CA PHE A 441 0.47 -3.00 12.20
C PHE A 441 1.06 -4.14 13.07
N GLY A 442 0.28 -4.67 14.01
CA GLY A 442 0.59 -5.84 14.82
C GLY A 442 0.73 -7.17 14.06
N ASN A 443 0.35 -7.26 12.78
CA ASN A 443 0.44 -8.48 11.97
C ASN A 443 1.54 -8.43 10.87
N MET A 444 2.02 -7.24 10.48
CA MET A 444 3.08 -7.08 9.47
C MET A 444 4.45 -7.65 9.90
N LEU A 445 5.35 -8.03 8.99
CA LEU A 445 6.74 -8.28 9.40
C LEU A 445 7.36 -6.99 10.00
N PRO A 446 8.28 -7.09 10.98
CA PRO A 446 8.98 -5.93 11.51
C PRO A 446 9.65 -5.12 10.38
N ILE A 447 9.47 -3.81 10.42
CA ILE A 447 10.17 -2.88 9.53
C ILE A 447 11.48 -2.53 10.23
N LYS A 448 12.60 -2.73 9.52
CA LYS A 448 13.92 -2.42 10.06
C LYS A 448 14.02 -0.96 10.54
N ASP A 449 14.60 -0.78 11.72
CA ASP A 449 14.89 0.53 12.35
C ASP A 449 13.67 1.47 12.50
N MET A 450 12.46 0.91 12.61
CA MET A 450 11.19 1.66 12.67
C MET A 450 11.18 2.77 13.74
N ASP A 451 11.82 2.57 14.89
CA ASP A 451 11.99 3.55 15.96
C ASP A 451 12.76 4.81 15.48
N GLN A 452 13.84 4.61 14.74
CA GLN A 452 14.61 5.69 14.13
C GLN A 452 13.86 6.34 12.97
N LEU A 453 13.16 5.53 12.15
CA LEU A 453 12.35 6.02 11.04
C LEU A 453 11.28 7.01 11.51
N MET A 454 10.51 6.63 12.53
CA MET A 454 9.47 7.50 13.10
C MET A 454 10.06 8.77 13.72
N THR A 455 11.23 8.71 14.33
CA THR A 455 11.87 9.89 14.93
C THR A 455 12.18 10.99 13.89
N VAL A 456 12.58 10.61 12.67
CA VAL A 456 13.01 11.57 11.63
C VAL A 456 11.92 11.89 10.60
N SER A 457 11.02 10.94 10.34
CA SER A 457 10.07 11.00 9.22
C SER A 457 9.08 12.17 9.27
N ALA A 458 8.57 12.55 10.46
CA ALA A 458 7.70 13.72 10.61
C ALA A 458 8.36 15.01 10.10
N GLY A 459 9.65 15.18 10.37
CA GLY A 459 10.46 16.32 9.88
C GLY A 459 10.60 16.35 8.36
N ARG A 460 10.49 15.19 7.70
CA ARG A 460 10.55 15.00 6.24
C ARG A 460 9.18 15.03 5.56
N ASN A 461 8.10 15.34 6.28
CA ASN A 461 6.72 15.37 5.77
C ASN A 461 6.18 13.97 5.38
N MET A 462 6.71 12.92 6.02
CA MET A 462 6.27 11.52 5.93
C MET A 462 5.65 11.10 7.27
N LEU A 463 4.38 10.72 7.28
CA LEU A 463 3.61 10.55 8.53
C LEU A 463 3.07 9.12 8.66
N PHE A 464 3.53 8.41 9.69
CA PHE A 464 3.01 7.10 10.08
C PHE A 464 1.76 7.18 10.96
N THR A 465 0.76 6.37 10.63
CA THR A 465 -0.40 6.06 11.46
C THR A 465 -0.41 4.56 11.70
N LEU A 466 -0.12 4.16 12.93
CA LEU A 466 -0.03 2.76 13.33
C LEU A 466 -1.36 2.34 13.98
N ILE A 467 -2.05 1.36 13.40
CA ILE A 467 -3.28 0.83 13.98
C ILE A 467 -2.96 -0.52 14.63
N ILE A 468 -3.16 -0.60 15.94
CA ILE A 468 -2.82 -1.75 16.78
C ILE A 468 -3.98 -2.13 17.69
N GLN A 469 -3.94 -3.36 18.20
CA GLN A 469 -4.91 -3.84 19.18
C GLN A 469 -4.54 -3.44 20.61
N SER A 470 -3.24 -3.47 20.92
CA SER A 470 -2.66 -3.15 22.21
C SER A 470 -1.19 -2.78 22.01
N TYR A 471 -0.61 -2.01 22.94
CA TYR A 471 0.84 -1.73 22.94
C TYR A 471 1.70 -3.00 23.04
N LYS A 472 1.15 -4.10 23.57
CA LYS A 472 1.80 -5.42 23.60
C LYS A 472 2.24 -5.89 22.21
N GLN A 473 1.48 -5.57 21.16
CA GLN A 473 1.85 -5.95 19.78
C GLN A 473 3.11 -5.23 19.29
N ILE A 474 3.35 -3.98 19.74
CA ILE A 474 4.57 -3.26 19.41
C ILE A 474 5.75 -3.90 20.14
N TYR A 475 5.61 -4.14 21.46
CA TYR A 475 6.69 -4.71 22.27
C TYR A 475 7.06 -6.13 21.84
N ALA A 476 6.08 -6.94 21.41
CA ALA A 476 6.32 -8.29 20.92
C ALA A 476 7.18 -8.32 19.65
N LYS A 477 7.13 -7.28 18.82
CA LYS A 477 7.85 -7.21 17.54
C LYS A 477 9.21 -6.55 17.61
N TYR A 478 9.31 -5.47 18.39
CA TYR A 478 10.49 -4.62 18.41
C TYR A 478 11.25 -4.71 19.72
N GLY A 479 10.77 -5.50 20.68
CA GLY A 479 11.25 -5.45 22.06
C GLY A 479 10.73 -4.22 22.81
N LYS A 480 10.95 -4.20 24.12
CA LYS A 480 10.39 -3.18 25.02
C LYS A 480 10.99 -1.80 24.76
N ASP A 481 12.31 -1.71 24.54
CA ASP A 481 13.02 -0.43 24.43
C ASP A 481 12.69 0.31 23.12
N LYS A 482 12.87 -0.37 21.97
CA LYS A 482 12.47 0.19 20.67
C LYS A 482 10.95 0.41 20.61
N GLY A 483 10.17 -0.51 21.18
CA GLY A 483 8.72 -0.38 21.21
C GLY A 483 8.22 0.83 22.01
N ASN A 484 8.87 1.18 23.12
CA ASN A 484 8.57 2.42 23.85
C ASN A 484 8.89 3.65 23.00
N THR A 485 10.04 3.64 22.31
CA THR A 485 10.43 4.74 21.40
C THR A 485 9.42 4.93 20.27
N ILE A 486 8.94 3.84 19.67
CA ILE A 486 7.87 3.87 18.64
C ILE A 486 6.58 4.49 19.22
N LYS A 487 6.19 4.07 20.42
CA LYS A 487 4.99 4.58 21.12
C LYS A 487 5.09 6.08 21.41
N GLU A 488 6.23 6.53 21.94
CA GLU A 488 6.48 7.94 22.29
C GLU A 488 6.51 8.86 21.05
N ASN A 489 7.02 8.35 19.92
CA ASN A 489 6.96 9.06 18.65
C ASN A 489 5.53 9.18 18.08
N GLY A 490 4.57 8.38 18.56
CA GLY A 490 3.14 8.56 18.27
C GLY A 490 2.57 9.79 18.97
N GLN A 491 2.75 10.98 18.39
CA GLN A 491 2.38 12.24 19.04
C GLN A 491 0.86 12.37 19.30
N ASN A 492 0.04 11.69 18.51
CA ASN A 492 -1.38 11.49 18.79
C ASN A 492 -1.63 10.02 19.16
N GLN A 493 -2.26 9.77 20.30
CA GLN A 493 -2.69 8.44 20.72
C GLN A 493 -4.21 8.41 20.83
N ILE A 494 -4.87 7.55 20.05
CA ILE A 494 -6.32 7.43 19.99
C ILE A 494 -6.72 6.05 20.49
N LEU A 495 -7.42 5.98 21.63
CA LEU A 495 -7.98 4.76 22.17
C LEU A 495 -9.46 4.66 21.85
N ILE A 496 -9.85 3.63 21.11
CA ILE A 496 -11.25 3.36 20.74
C ILE A 496 -11.88 2.35 21.70
N LYS A 497 -11.22 1.22 21.94
CA LYS A 497 -11.67 0.19 22.89
C LYS A 497 -10.58 -0.85 23.08
N SER A 498 -10.09 -1.08 24.30
CA SER A 498 -9.07 -2.10 24.56
C SER A 498 -9.53 -3.05 25.67
N THR A 499 -9.30 -4.35 25.47
CA THR A 499 -9.51 -5.40 26.49
C THR A 499 -8.29 -5.58 27.38
N ASP A 500 -7.12 -5.08 26.96
CA ASP A 500 -5.86 -5.19 27.68
C ASP A 500 -5.80 -4.19 28.84
N MET A 501 -5.73 -4.70 30.08
CA MET A 501 -5.74 -3.87 31.28
C MET A 501 -4.51 -3.00 31.44
N ASP A 502 -3.33 -3.46 31.00
CA ASP A 502 -2.09 -2.70 31.13
C ASP A 502 -2.15 -1.44 30.25
N THR A 503 -2.56 -1.62 28.99
CA THR A 503 -2.82 -0.52 28.06
C THR A 503 -3.88 0.44 28.63
N ASN A 504 -4.97 -0.07 29.19
CA ASN A 504 -6.03 0.77 29.75
C ASN A 504 -5.55 1.60 30.96
N LYS A 505 -4.80 0.99 31.88
CA LYS A 505 -4.21 1.67 33.03
C LYS A 505 -3.25 2.77 32.58
N GLU A 506 -2.41 2.50 31.58
CA GLU A 506 -1.49 3.49 31.03
C GLU A 506 -2.23 4.72 30.46
N PHE A 507 -3.28 4.51 29.66
CA PHE A 507 -4.11 5.61 29.17
C PHE A 507 -4.77 6.39 30.31
N CYS A 508 -5.33 5.73 31.32
CA CYS A 508 -5.93 6.39 32.48
C CYS A 508 -4.92 7.27 33.24
N THR A 509 -3.70 6.78 33.45
CA THR A 509 -2.61 7.55 34.06
C THR A 509 -2.28 8.80 33.24
N LEU A 510 -2.22 8.68 31.91
CA LEU A 510 -1.97 9.82 31.00
C LEU A 510 -3.13 10.83 30.93
N ILE A 511 -4.38 10.37 31.12
CA ILE A 511 -5.55 11.25 31.20
C ILE A 511 -5.50 12.08 32.49
N GLY A 512 -5.08 11.46 33.60
CA GLY A 512 -4.92 12.09 34.91
C GLY A 512 -6.17 12.05 35.80
N ASN A 513 -6.05 12.71 36.95
CA ASN A 513 -7.05 12.71 38.00
C ASN A 513 -7.68 14.09 38.18
N LYS A 514 -8.90 14.13 38.75
CA LYS A 514 -9.51 15.35 39.30
C LYS A 514 -9.53 15.26 40.82
N THR A 515 -9.33 16.40 41.47
CA THR A 515 -9.56 16.52 42.91
C THR A 515 -11.05 16.73 43.15
N VAL A 516 -11.63 15.95 44.07
CA VAL A 516 -13.01 16.10 44.53
C VAL A 516 -12.96 16.32 46.04
N GLU A 517 -13.67 17.33 46.52
CA GLU A 517 -13.86 17.54 47.95
C GLU A 517 -14.97 16.61 48.45
N GLY A 518 -14.61 15.68 49.33
CA GLY A 518 -15.52 14.78 50.02
C GLY A 518 -15.86 15.31 51.40
N ASN A 519 -17.14 15.31 51.77
CA ASN A 519 -17.58 15.61 53.13
C ASN A 519 -17.79 14.28 53.87
N ASN A 520 -16.87 13.94 54.77
CA ASN A 520 -17.08 12.85 55.71
C ASN A 520 -17.87 13.36 56.91
N VAL A 521 -19.15 12.96 56.99
CA VAL A 521 -20.05 13.31 58.08
C VAL A 521 -20.02 12.19 59.11
N ASN A 522 -19.34 12.41 60.23
CA ASN A 522 -19.41 11.49 61.37
C ASN A 522 -20.61 11.85 62.23
N LYS A 523 -21.62 10.98 62.25
CA LYS A 523 -22.80 11.11 63.14
C LYS A 523 -22.58 10.29 64.40
N THR A 524 -22.39 10.96 65.54
CA THR A 524 -22.35 10.31 66.85
C THR A 524 -23.77 10.16 67.39
N VAL A 525 -24.20 8.93 67.69
CA VAL A 525 -25.59 8.56 68.01
C VAL A 525 -26.16 9.24 69.27
N MET A 526 -25.32 9.83 70.14
CA MET A 526 -25.76 10.42 71.41
C MET A 526 -25.54 11.94 71.58
N ASN A 527 -25.06 12.68 70.57
CA ASN A 527 -24.93 14.14 70.67
C ASN A 527 -25.33 14.83 69.35
N MET A 528 -26.07 15.95 69.44
CA MET A 528 -26.54 16.74 68.29
C MET A 528 -25.44 17.44 67.48
N ALA A 529 -24.16 17.31 67.86
CA ALA A 529 -23.05 17.92 67.14
C ALA A 529 -22.60 17.03 65.97
N GLN A 530 -22.78 17.51 64.74
CA GLN A 530 -22.24 16.89 63.53
C GLN A 530 -20.84 17.45 63.28
N SER A 531 -19.81 16.61 63.30
CA SER A 531 -18.50 16.98 62.79
C SER A 531 -18.42 16.64 61.30
N ILE A 532 -18.20 17.68 60.48
CA ILE A 532 -17.99 17.54 59.04
C ILE A 532 -16.49 17.71 58.81
N ASN A 533 -15.82 16.62 58.44
CA ASN A 533 -14.44 16.68 57.95
C ASN A 533 -14.48 16.79 56.43
N VAL A 534 -13.91 17.87 55.89
CA VAL A 534 -13.73 18.07 54.46
C VAL A 534 -12.36 17.51 54.08
N SER A 535 -12.32 16.44 53.29
CA SER A 535 -11.09 15.85 52.76
C SER A 535 -11.05 15.99 51.23
N ALA A 536 -9.85 16.27 50.69
CA ALA A 536 -9.64 16.36 49.26
C ALA A 536 -9.15 14.99 48.73
N ASP A 537 -9.97 14.32 47.93
CA ASP A 537 -9.66 13.02 47.36
C ASP A 537 -9.32 13.14 45.86
N SER A 538 -8.25 12.46 45.42
CA SER A 538 -7.86 12.39 44.02
C SER A 538 -8.58 11.23 43.33
N VAL A 539 -9.51 11.54 42.41
CA VAL A 539 -10.31 10.56 41.68
C VAL A 539 -9.90 10.54 40.19
N PRO A 540 -9.64 9.38 39.57
CA PRO A 540 -9.36 9.29 38.14
C PRO A 540 -10.46 9.93 37.29
N LEU A 541 -10.07 10.68 36.25
CA LEU A 541 -11.02 11.26 35.29
C LEU A 541 -11.74 10.18 34.48
N LEU A 542 -11.07 9.04 34.26
CA LEU A 542 -11.60 7.86 33.60
C LEU A 542 -11.04 6.62 34.27
N LEU A 543 -11.91 5.68 34.64
CA LEU A 543 -11.50 4.40 35.22
C LEU A 543 -11.09 3.41 34.11
N PRO A 544 -10.06 2.56 34.33
CA PRO A 544 -9.65 1.54 33.36
C PRO A 544 -10.76 0.59 32.95
N GLU A 545 -11.69 0.30 33.86
CA GLU A 545 -12.86 -0.55 33.64
C GLU A 545 -13.82 0.10 32.65
N ARG A 546 -14.01 1.42 32.75
CA ARG A 546 -14.91 2.18 31.85
C ARG A 546 -14.47 2.08 30.39
N ILE A 547 -13.18 1.93 30.12
CA ILE A 547 -12.61 1.79 28.76
C ILE A 547 -13.11 0.50 28.08
N LYS A 548 -13.25 -0.60 28.84
CA LYS A 548 -13.79 -1.86 28.30
C LYS A 548 -15.24 -1.70 27.85
N ASP A 549 -15.98 -0.84 28.53
CA ASP A 549 -17.39 -0.57 28.27
C ASP A 549 -17.60 0.61 27.32
N PHE A 550 -16.57 1.07 26.61
CA PHE A 550 -16.75 2.10 25.58
C PHE A 550 -17.80 1.64 24.58
N MET A 551 -18.79 2.52 24.40
CA MET A 551 -19.83 2.35 23.40
C MET A 551 -19.25 2.65 22.01
N ILE A 552 -19.91 2.15 20.98
CA ILE A 552 -19.54 2.45 19.60
C ILE A 552 -19.52 3.97 19.37
N GLY A 553 -18.43 4.44 18.75
CA GLY A 553 -18.15 5.85 18.50
C GLY A 553 -17.52 6.60 19.68
N GLU A 554 -17.40 5.99 20.86
CA GLU A 554 -16.62 6.57 21.95
C GLU A 554 -15.12 6.37 21.71
N SER A 555 -14.32 7.35 22.10
CA SER A 555 -12.86 7.28 22.02
C SER A 555 -12.22 8.29 22.95
N VAL A 556 -10.98 8.04 23.34
CA VAL A 556 -10.10 9.00 24.01
C VAL A 556 -8.96 9.36 23.07
N VAL A 557 -8.66 10.65 22.95
CA VAL A 557 -7.54 11.17 22.16
C VAL A 557 -6.59 11.93 23.07
N LEU A 558 -5.33 11.49 23.12
CA LEU A 558 -4.23 12.13 23.81
C LEU A 558 -3.30 12.80 22.79
N ARG A 559 -2.94 14.06 23.05
CA ARG A 559 -2.08 14.86 22.15
C ARG A 559 -1.01 15.63 22.95
N PRO A 560 -0.15 14.93 23.71
CA PRO A 560 0.74 15.55 24.70
C PRO A 560 1.71 16.59 24.12
N LEU A 561 2.05 16.48 22.83
CA LEU A 561 3.01 17.36 22.17
C LEU A 561 2.35 18.58 21.49
N TYR A 562 1.03 18.69 21.53
CA TYR A 562 0.33 19.84 20.96
C TYR A 562 0.41 21.05 21.88
N ARG A 563 0.99 22.15 21.39
CA ARG A 563 1.32 23.32 22.22
C ARG A 563 0.80 24.66 21.69
N THR A 564 0.25 24.70 20.48
CA THR A 564 -0.19 25.94 19.83
C THR A 564 -1.55 25.78 19.20
N ASP A 565 -2.41 26.80 19.30
CA ASP A 565 -3.69 26.83 18.60
C ASP A 565 -3.55 27.26 17.12
N LEU A 566 -4.67 27.32 16.39
CA LEU A 566 -4.69 27.74 14.98
C LEU A 566 -4.21 29.18 14.76
N LYS A 567 -4.15 30.00 15.82
CA LYS A 567 -3.65 31.38 15.81
C LYS A 567 -2.19 31.46 16.31
N GLY A 568 -1.55 30.33 16.58
CA GLY A 568 -0.18 30.26 17.08
C GLY A 568 -0.03 30.58 18.57
N ARG A 569 -1.13 30.68 19.33
CA ARG A 569 -1.07 30.99 20.77
C ARG A 569 -0.75 29.73 21.56
N SER A 570 0.07 29.87 22.60
CA SER A 570 0.41 28.77 23.50
C SER A 570 -0.83 28.21 24.19
N VAL A 571 -1.04 26.90 24.10
CA VAL A 571 -2.15 26.18 24.74
C VAL A 571 -1.64 24.93 25.43
N ARG A 572 -2.32 24.53 26.51
CA ARG A 572 -2.10 23.23 27.14
C ARG A 572 -2.95 22.17 26.44
N PRO A 573 -2.38 21.03 26.04
CA PRO A 573 -3.14 19.95 25.46
C PRO A 573 -3.90 19.22 26.57
N TYR A 574 -5.22 19.15 26.45
CA TYR A 574 -6.05 18.33 27.32
C TYR A 574 -6.52 17.08 26.58
N PRO A 575 -6.67 15.93 27.27
CA PRO A 575 -7.30 14.74 26.71
C PRO A 575 -8.70 15.05 26.15
N ILE A 576 -9.00 14.52 24.98
CA ILE A 576 -10.33 14.64 24.37
C ILE A 576 -11.06 13.31 24.59
N PHE A 577 -12.13 13.34 25.38
CA PHE A 577 -13.03 12.19 25.51
C PHE A 577 -14.26 12.42 24.62
N ASN A 578 -14.35 11.65 23.54
CA ASN A 578 -15.47 11.65 22.61
C ASN A 578 -16.60 10.78 23.18
N THR A 579 -17.69 11.40 23.62
CA THR A 579 -18.86 10.73 24.19
C THR A 579 -20.12 11.57 23.95
N GLY A 580 -21.31 10.96 24.07
CA GLY A 580 -22.59 11.61 23.81
C GLY A 580 -22.66 12.34 22.46
N LYS A 581 -22.75 13.68 22.49
CA LYS A 581 -22.85 14.51 21.27
C LYS A 581 -21.58 14.52 20.42
N THR A 582 -20.43 14.19 21.01
CA THR A 582 -19.13 14.16 20.32
C THR A 582 -18.67 12.76 19.91
N LYS A 583 -19.55 11.76 20.00
CA LYS A 583 -19.28 10.42 19.46
C LYS A 583 -18.88 10.51 17.99
N MET A 584 -17.85 9.74 17.66
CA MET A 584 -17.38 9.56 16.30
C MET A 584 -18.43 8.76 15.52
N PRO A 585 -18.99 9.30 14.42
CA PRO A 585 -19.90 8.54 13.59
C PRO A 585 -19.09 7.52 12.79
N LEU A 586 -19.74 6.41 12.44
CA LEU A 586 -19.14 5.33 11.66
C LEU A 586 -19.27 5.66 10.17
N ALA A 587 -18.25 5.39 9.37
CA ALA A 587 -18.21 5.77 7.97
C ALA A 587 -19.45 5.32 7.19
N TYR A 588 -19.94 4.09 7.36
CA TYR A 588 -21.17 3.62 6.70
C TYR A 588 -22.44 4.43 7.03
N THR A 589 -22.44 5.30 8.04
CA THR A 589 -23.61 6.14 8.36
C THR A 589 -23.66 7.42 7.53
N PHE A 590 -22.56 7.81 6.88
CA PHE A 590 -22.46 9.11 6.20
C PHE A 590 -21.56 9.14 4.95
N LEU A 591 -20.72 8.12 4.74
CA LEU A 591 -19.83 8.00 3.58
C LEU A 591 -20.27 6.93 2.60
N THR A 592 -21.32 6.13 2.83
CA THR A 592 -21.65 4.96 1.98
C THR A 592 -21.74 5.26 0.49
N ASP A 593 -22.24 6.45 0.12
CA ASP A 593 -22.35 6.90 -1.28
C ASP A 593 -20.98 7.14 -1.94
N GLU A 594 -19.96 7.46 -1.15
CA GLU A 594 -18.60 7.77 -1.59
C GLU A 594 -17.62 6.64 -1.27
N PHE A 595 -17.73 5.99 -0.12
CA PHE A 595 -16.92 4.87 0.29
C PHE A 595 -17.86 3.70 0.55
N ASN A 596 -17.88 2.72 -0.34
CA ASN A 596 -18.79 1.58 -0.24
C ASN A 596 -18.06 0.36 0.36
N PRO A 597 -18.12 0.15 1.69
CA PRO A 597 -17.45 -0.98 2.36
C PRO A 597 -18.09 -2.34 2.05
N GLY A 598 -19.24 -2.38 1.37
CA GLY A 598 -19.88 -3.63 0.95
C GLY A 598 -19.45 -4.13 -0.42
N THR A 599 -18.59 -3.40 -1.13
CA THR A 599 -18.06 -3.83 -2.43
C THR A 599 -17.09 -4.98 -2.20
N SER A 600 -17.33 -6.14 -2.82
CA SER A 600 -16.35 -7.23 -2.77
C SER A 600 -15.05 -6.78 -3.45
N PRO A 601 -13.87 -6.96 -2.81
CA PRO A 601 -12.58 -6.67 -3.44
C PRO A 601 -12.40 -7.36 -4.79
N ASP A 602 -13.01 -8.53 -4.98
CA ASP A 602 -12.85 -9.37 -6.18
C ASP A 602 -13.62 -8.83 -7.40
N LEU A 603 -14.56 -7.90 -7.19
CA LEU A 603 -15.34 -7.28 -8.28
C LEU A 603 -14.65 -6.05 -8.87
N LEU A 604 -13.48 -5.66 -8.36
CA LEU A 604 -12.79 -4.45 -8.77
C LEU A 604 -11.83 -4.76 -9.91
N GLN A 605 -11.92 -3.98 -10.99
CA GLN A 605 -10.92 -4.03 -12.05
C GLN A 605 -9.57 -3.53 -11.50
N ILE A 606 -8.57 -4.40 -11.51
CA ILE A 606 -7.21 -4.10 -11.07
C ILE A 606 -6.33 -3.98 -12.31
N ASP A 607 -5.56 -2.89 -12.39
CA ASP A 607 -4.59 -2.67 -13.45
C ASP A 607 -3.35 -3.55 -13.20
N ALA A 608 -3.22 -4.61 -13.99
CA ALA A 608 -2.17 -5.63 -13.88
C ALA A 608 -1.35 -5.72 -15.17
N PRO A 609 -0.43 -4.77 -15.43
CA PRO A 609 0.29 -4.66 -16.71
C PRO A 609 1.18 -5.87 -17.05
N HIS A 610 1.44 -6.72 -16.06
CA HIS A 610 2.26 -7.93 -16.16
C HIS A 610 1.45 -9.22 -16.33
N ALA A 611 0.11 -9.17 -16.33
CA ALA A 611 -0.72 -10.38 -16.27
C ALA A 611 -0.43 -11.35 -17.43
N GLU A 612 -0.20 -10.78 -18.62
CA GLU A 612 0.11 -11.47 -19.88
C GLU A 612 1.61 -11.58 -20.17
N LEU A 613 2.47 -11.21 -19.21
CA LEU A 613 3.92 -11.28 -19.40
C LEU A 613 4.38 -12.73 -19.55
N ASP A 614 5.01 -13.03 -20.68
CA ASP A 614 5.69 -14.30 -20.90
C ASP A 614 7.01 -14.33 -20.12
N LEU A 615 7.11 -15.25 -19.15
CA LEU A 615 8.30 -15.42 -18.32
C LEU A 615 9.46 -16.05 -19.10
N ALA A 616 9.18 -16.87 -20.11
CA ALA A 616 10.23 -17.50 -20.92
C ALA A 616 11.03 -16.43 -21.70
N SER A 617 10.36 -15.38 -22.18
CA SER A 617 11.01 -14.23 -22.81
C SER A 617 12.02 -13.50 -21.90
N LEU A 618 11.85 -13.61 -20.58
CA LEU A 618 12.72 -12.98 -19.59
C LEU A 618 13.82 -13.91 -19.06
N ALA A 619 13.83 -15.19 -19.44
CA ALA A 619 14.84 -16.15 -19.00
C ALA A 619 16.25 -15.73 -19.47
N VAL A 620 17.24 -15.96 -18.62
CA VAL A 620 18.66 -15.78 -18.97
C VAL A 620 19.17 -17.10 -19.51
N ASP A 621 19.88 -17.07 -20.64
CA ASP A 621 20.60 -18.24 -21.12
C ASP A 621 21.87 -18.43 -20.29
N TRP A 622 21.85 -19.42 -19.40
CA TRP A 622 22.97 -19.73 -18.52
C TRP A 622 24.12 -20.43 -19.24
N ARG A 623 23.87 -21.02 -20.42
CA ARG A 623 24.91 -21.63 -21.25
C ARG A 623 26.02 -20.62 -21.57
N ASP A 624 25.62 -19.37 -21.87
CA ASP A 624 26.53 -18.26 -22.21
C ASP A 624 27.45 -17.85 -21.04
N TRP A 625 27.11 -18.22 -19.80
CA TRP A 625 27.93 -17.93 -18.64
C TRP A 625 29.12 -18.89 -18.54
N ILE A 626 29.00 -20.10 -19.10
CA ILE A 626 29.99 -21.17 -19.02
C ILE A 626 31.06 -21.00 -20.10
N THR A 627 32.05 -20.15 -19.81
CA THR A 627 33.09 -19.77 -20.77
C THR A 627 34.48 -20.34 -20.46
N TRP A 628 34.67 -20.96 -19.30
CA TRP A 628 35.99 -21.38 -18.81
C TRP A 628 36.33 -22.85 -19.10
N SER A 629 35.34 -23.74 -19.21
CA SER A 629 35.55 -25.18 -19.41
C SER A 629 34.53 -25.79 -20.37
N LYS A 630 35.03 -26.59 -21.32
CA LYS A 630 34.19 -27.39 -22.23
C LYS A 630 33.51 -28.55 -21.50
N ASP A 631 34.13 -29.09 -20.46
CA ASP A 631 33.57 -30.19 -19.67
C ASP A 631 32.42 -29.69 -18.79
N ALA A 632 32.57 -28.51 -18.19
CA ALA A 632 31.48 -27.83 -17.48
C ALA A 632 30.29 -27.55 -18.41
N LEU A 633 30.58 -27.06 -19.62
CA LEU A 633 29.55 -26.79 -20.64
C LEU A 633 28.85 -28.09 -21.10
N SER A 634 29.61 -29.17 -21.28
CA SER A 634 29.06 -30.46 -21.68
C SER A 634 28.22 -31.08 -20.57
N ALA A 635 28.64 -30.94 -19.30
CA ALA A 635 27.86 -31.38 -18.14
C ALA A 635 26.53 -30.61 -18.03
N TYR A 636 26.56 -29.29 -18.25
CA TYR A 636 25.36 -28.46 -18.30
C TYR A 636 24.41 -28.89 -19.43
N ASP A 637 24.93 -29.08 -20.65
CA ASP A 637 24.14 -29.51 -21.79
C ASP A 637 23.48 -30.87 -21.59
N ALA A 638 24.22 -31.82 -20.99
CA ALA A 638 23.70 -33.13 -20.65
C ALA A 638 22.58 -33.04 -19.59
N HIS A 639 22.71 -32.14 -18.61
CA HIS A 639 21.68 -31.89 -17.61
C HIS A 639 20.40 -31.34 -18.25
N GLN A 640 20.52 -30.34 -19.13
CA GLN A 640 19.38 -29.76 -19.85
C GLN A 640 18.64 -30.79 -20.71
N GLN A 641 19.37 -31.66 -21.42
CA GLN A 641 18.76 -32.74 -22.20
C GLN A 641 18.05 -33.77 -21.32
N ALA A 642 18.62 -34.10 -20.17
CA ALA A 642 18.00 -35.04 -19.23
C ALA A 642 16.68 -34.49 -18.65
N ASP A 643 16.62 -33.19 -18.37
CA ASP A 643 15.40 -32.57 -17.82
C ASP A 643 14.32 -32.37 -18.89
N ALA A 644 14.69 -32.03 -20.13
CA ALA A 644 13.76 -32.04 -21.26
C ALA A 644 13.13 -33.43 -21.48
N ASN A 645 13.95 -34.49 -21.46
CA ASN A 645 13.47 -35.87 -21.61
C ASN A 645 12.56 -36.32 -20.46
N LYS A 646 12.79 -35.84 -19.22
CA LYS A 646 11.91 -36.14 -18.08
C LYS A 646 10.55 -35.46 -18.23
N GLN A 647 10.51 -34.21 -18.68
CA GLN A 647 9.25 -33.49 -18.92
C GLN A 647 8.41 -34.16 -20.02
N ASP A 648 9.06 -34.63 -21.09
CA ASP A 648 8.39 -35.39 -22.16
C ASP A 648 7.87 -36.76 -21.67
N SER A 649 8.59 -37.45 -20.78
CA SER A 649 8.13 -38.73 -20.19
C SER A 649 6.97 -38.57 -19.20
N MET A 650 6.92 -37.48 -18.43
CA MET A 650 5.82 -37.20 -17.50
C MET A 650 4.53 -36.79 -18.23
N GLY A 651 4.62 -36.25 -19.45
CA GLY A 651 3.47 -36.00 -20.32
C GLY A 651 2.86 -37.26 -20.96
N SER A 652 3.56 -38.41 -20.89
CA SER A 652 3.12 -39.67 -21.50
C SER A 652 2.60 -40.73 -20.53
N ASP A 653 2.74 -40.54 -19.21
CA ASP A 653 2.41 -41.57 -18.20
C ASP A 653 1.01 -41.42 -17.55
N ASP A 654 0.23 -40.39 -17.90
CA ASP A 654 -1.17 -40.27 -17.45
C ASP A 654 -2.18 -41.08 -18.30
N THR A 655 -1.71 -41.91 -19.23
CA THR A 655 -2.57 -42.82 -20.01
C THR A 655 -2.06 -44.25 -20.04
N ALA A 656 -1.94 -44.92 -18.89
CA ALA A 656 -2.19 -46.38 -18.78
C ALA A 656 -2.02 -46.92 -17.35
N SER A 657 -3.08 -46.89 -16.52
CA SER A 657 -3.60 -48.09 -15.84
C SER A 657 -4.80 -47.79 -14.94
N GLY A 658 -5.98 -48.28 -15.34
CA GLY A 658 -6.81 -49.07 -14.42
C GLY A 658 -7.70 -48.38 -13.38
N ALA A 659 -8.55 -47.44 -13.80
CA ALA A 659 -9.86 -47.24 -13.14
C ALA A 659 -10.93 -46.90 -14.19
N LYS A 660 -11.42 -47.93 -14.89
CA LYS A 660 -12.68 -47.83 -15.64
C LYS A 660 -13.84 -47.70 -14.65
N ALA A 661 -14.14 -46.47 -14.23
CA ALA A 661 -15.41 -46.09 -13.66
C ALA A 661 -16.11 -45.14 -14.64
N LYS A 662 -17.18 -45.68 -15.24
CA LYS A 662 -18.18 -45.03 -16.08
C LYS A 662 -18.39 -43.54 -15.74
N HIS A 663 -18.00 -42.64 -16.64
CA HIS A 663 -18.71 -41.39 -16.95
C HIS A 663 -18.09 -40.76 -18.21
N GLU A 664 -18.15 -41.49 -19.33
CA GLU A 664 -18.13 -40.90 -20.66
C GLU A 664 -19.53 -41.13 -21.24
N ASN A 665 -20.34 -40.08 -21.17
CA ASN A 665 -21.56 -39.78 -21.92
C ASN A 665 -22.29 -38.69 -21.14
N GLU A 666 -22.01 -37.42 -21.48
CA GLU A 666 -22.83 -36.20 -21.25
C GLU A 666 -21.94 -34.93 -21.31
N ILE A 667 -21.10 -34.78 -22.35
CA ILE A 667 -20.45 -33.48 -22.66
C ILE A 667 -20.44 -33.25 -24.18
N ASP A 668 -21.54 -33.60 -24.86
CA ASP A 668 -21.75 -33.26 -26.28
C ASP A 668 -23.05 -32.44 -26.50
N ASP A 669 -23.77 -32.08 -25.44
CA ASP A 669 -24.99 -31.25 -25.50
C ASP A 669 -24.82 -29.91 -24.76
N LEU A 670 -23.66 -29.25 -24.92
CA LEU A 670 -23.53 -27.85 -24.49
C LEU A 670 -23.97 -26.93 -25.63
N PRO A 671 -25.04 -26.13 -25.44
CA PRO A 671 -25.56 -25.27 -26.49
C PRO A 671 -24.50 -24.28 -26.97
N ASN A 672 -24.35 -24.16 -28.29
CA ASN A 672 -23.42 -23.20 -28.90
C ASN A 672 -23.80 -21.75 -28.54
N GLY A 673 -22.94 -20.77 -28.83
CA GLY A 673 -23.17 -19.36 -28.48
C GLY A 673 -24.53 -18.78 -28.91
N ALA A 674 -25.10 -19.27 -30.03
CA ALA A 674 -26.41 -18.83 -30.52
C ALA A 674 -27.57 -19.53 -29.79
N GLU A 675 -27.40 -20.80 -29.41
CA GLU A 675 -28.37 -21.54 -28.59
C GLU A 675 -28.37 -21.04 -27.14
N THR A 676 -27.22 -20.64 -26.61
CA THR A 676 -27.14 -20.00 -25.28
C THR A 676 -27.86 -18.64 -25.29
N ASP A 677 -27.64 -17.82 -26.31
CA ASP A 677 -28.36 -16.54 -26.47
C ASP A 677 -29.88 -16.74 -26.61
N ALA A 678 -30.32 -17.79 -27.31
CA ALA A 678 -31.74 -18.13 -27.44
C ALA A 678 -32.34 -18.58 -26.09
N ILE A 679 -31.62 -19.40 -25.32
CA ILE A 679 -32.03 -19.82 -23.97
C ILE A 679 -32.11 -18.60 -23.03
N PHE A 680 -31.14 -17.68 -23.07
CA PHE A 680 -31.19 -16.46 -22.25
C PHE A 680 -32.35 -15.53 -22.65
N ALA A 681 -32.68 -15.43 -23.95
CA ALA A 681 -33.82 -14.67 -24.43
C ALA A 681 -35.16 -15.29 -23.98
N GLU A 682 -35.28 -16.62 -24.02
CA GLU A 682 -36.45 -17.35 -23.57
C GLU A 682 -36.63 -17.24 -22.04
N MET A 683 -35.55 -17.37 -21.27
CA MET A 683 -35.56 -17.15 -19.82
C MET A 683 -35.93 -15.71 -19.46
N ALA A 684 -35.44 -14.71 -20.20
CA ALA A 684 -35.81 -13.31 -19.99
C ALA A 684 -37.30 -13.06 -20.29
N ALA A 685 -37.85 -13.66 -21.34
CA ALA A 685 -39.27 -13.58 -21.69
C ALA A 685 -40.16 -14.26 -20.63
N GLN A 686 -39.76 -15.44 -20.16
CA GLN A 686 -40.47 -16.18 -19.10
C GLN A 686 -40.47 -15.39 -17.79
N ARG A 687 -39.35 -14.78 -17.43
CA ARG A 687 -39.22 -13.94 -16.24
C ARG A 687 -40.11 -12.71 -16.32
N GLN A 688 -40.16 -12.06 -17.48
CA GLN A 688 -41.02 -10.89 -17.72
C GLN A 688 -42.50 -11.28 -17.68
N MET A 689 -42.86 -12.47 -18.16
CA MET A 689 -44.22 -13.00 -18.09
C MET A 689 -44.64 -13.29 -16.64
N ASN A 690 -43.82 -14.00 -15.86
CA ASN A 690 -44.05 -14.27 -14.45
C ASN A 690 -44.17 -12.98 -13.63
N GLN A 691 -43.34 -11.98 -13.92
CA GLN A 691 -43.42 -10.65 -13.31
C GLN A 691 -44.71 -9.93 -13.62
N THR A 692 -45.18 -10.00 -14.87
CA THR A 692 -46.42 -9.36 -15.29
C THR A 692 -47.63 -10.04 -14.65
N GLU A 693 -47.64 -11.37 -14.52
CA GLU A 693 -48.71 -12.12 -13.86
C GLU A 693 -48.78 -11.81 -12.35
N ALA A 694 -47.66 -11.88 -11.64
CA ALA A 694 -47.61 -11.56 -10.22
C ALA A 694 -48.07 -10.12 -9.91
N LEU A 695 -47.69 -9.16 -10.78
CA LEU A 695 -48.14 -7.78 -10.64
C LEU A 695 -49.63 -7.60 -10.96
N ARG A 696 -50.18 -8.39 -11.88
CA ARG A 696 -51.63 -8.39 -12.19
C ARG A 696 -52.46 -8.96 -11.05
N GLU A 697 -51.98 -10.02 -10.40
CA GLU A 697 -52.63 -10.57 -9.19
C GLU A 697 -52.66 -9.53 -8.08
N PHE A 698 -51.52 -8.91 -7.78
CA PHE A 698 -51.44 -7.81 -6.81
C PHE A 698 -52.39 -6.65 -7.16
N TRP A 699 -52.47 -6.26 -8.43
CA TRP A 699 -53.41 -5.23 -8.86
C TRP A 699 -54.87 -5.63 -8.67
N GLN A 700 -55.23 -6.91 -8.91
CA GLN A 700 -56.60 -7.38 -8.70
C GLN A 700 -56.99 -7.40 -7.23
N GLU A 701 -56.10 -7.88 -6.36
CA GLU A 701 -56.34 -7.96 -4.91
C GLU A 701 -56.51 -6.57 -4.28
N HIS A 702 -55.73 -5.60 -4.76
CA HIS A 702 -55.66 -4.26 -4.16
C HIS A 702 -56.36 -3.16 -4.99
N LYS A 703 -57.22 -3.55 -5.95
CA LYS A 703 -57.86 -2.61 -6.89
C LYS A 703 -58.68 -1.53 -6.18
N ASP A 704 -59.44 -1.91 -5.16
CA ASP A 704 -60.30 -0.99 -4.40
C ASP A 704 -59.48 -0.04 -3.51
N GLU A 705 -58.35 -0.53 -2.98
CA GLU A 705 -57.41 0.28 -2.18
C GLU A 705 -56.58 1.24 -3.06
N LEU A 706 -56.37 0.89 -4.33
CA LEU A 706 -55.73 1.73 -5.33
C LEU A 706 -56.61 2.93 -5.74
N GLY A 707 -57.94 2.79 -5.75
CA GLY A 707 -58.88 3.88 -6.01
C GLY A 707 -58.77 4.45 -7.43
N GLU A 708 -58.75 5.78 -7.58
CA GLU A 708 -58.65 6.46 -8.90
C GLU A 708 -57.36 6.13 -9.65
N ASP A 709 -56.31 5.69 -8.96
CA ASP A 709 -55.02 5.33 -9.55
C ASP A 709 -54.96 3.89 -10.07
N ALA A 710 -56.00 3.06 -9.82
CA ALA A 710 -56.00 1.64 -10.17
C ALA A 710 -55.81 1.40 -11.68
N GLU A 711 -56.47 2.16 -12.55
CA GLU A 711 -56.32 1.99 -14.00
C GLU A 711 -54.94 2.46 -14.50
N ARG A 712 -54.34 3.47 -13.87
CA ARG A 712 -52.98 3.90 -14.20
C ARG A 712 -51.95 2.86 -13.76
N PHE A 713 -52.16 2.25 -12.60
CA PHE A 713 -51.31 1.17 -12.11
C PHE A 713 -51.35 -0.03 -13.08
N ARG A 714 -52.54 -0.42 -13.57
CA ARG A 714 -52.71 -1.48 -14.58
C ARG A 714 -51.97 -1.17 -15.90
N LEU A 715 -52.07 0.07 -16.38
CA LEU A 715 -51.38 0.50 -17.59
C LEU A 715 -49.85 0.40 -17.49
N ILE A 716 -49.29 0.61 -16.30
CA ILE A 716 -47.85 0.46 -16.07
C ILE A 716 -47.44 -1.01 -16.12
N ILE A 717 -48.29 -1.91 -15.63
CA ILE A 717 -48.08 -3.37 -15.75
C ILE A 717 -48.09 -3.78 -17.22
N ASP A 718 -49.08 -3.34 -17.98
CA ASP A 718 -49.23 -3.67 -19.41
C ASP A 718 -48.11 -3.07 -20.30
N HIS A 719 -47.40 -2.05 -19.80
CA HIS A 719 -46.25 -1.43 -20.47
C HIS A 719 -44.89 -1.79 -19.87
N HIS A 720 -44.84 -2.78 -18.96
CA HIS A 720 -43.61 -3.23 -18.30
C HIS A 720 -42.82 -2.09 -17.63
N GLY A 721 -43.53 -1.23 -16.90
CA GLY A 721 -42.92 -0.13 -16.16
C GLY A 721 -41.90 -0.61 -15.13
N GLY A 722 -40.93 0.26 -14.84
CA GLY A 722 -39.91 -0.02 -13.83
C GLY A 722 -40.45 0.15 -12.42
N ARG A 723 -39.70 -0.37 -11.43
CA ARG A 723 -40.02 -0.22 -10.00
C ARG A 723 -40.39 1.21 -9.60
N SER A 724 -39.67 2.20 -10.14
CA SER A 724 -39.89 3.62 -9.85
C SER A 724 -41.27 4.12 -10.27
N ASP A 725 -41.89 3.49 -11.27
CA ASP A 725 -43.16 3.91 -11.84
C ASP A 725 -44.30 3.50 -10.90
N TYR A 726 -44.27 2.28 -10.37
CA TYR A 726 -45.24 1.81 -9.37
C TYR A 726 -45.13 2.53 -8.03
N MET A 727 -43.90 2.85 -7.59
CA MET A 727 -43.66 3.49 -6.31
C MET A 727 -44.39 4.84 -6.17
N GLN A 728 -44.62 5.56 -7.26
CA GLN A 728 -45.30 6.85 -7.24
C GLN A 728 -46.75 6.77 -6.72
N PHE A 729 -47.41 5.63 -6.89
CA PHE A 729 -48.79 5.39 -6.47
C PHE A 729 -48.88 4.80 -5.05
N LEU A 730 -47.79 4.17 -4.60
CA LEU A 730 -47.73 3.43 -3.33
C LEU A 730 -47.08 4.23 -2.20
N VAL A 731 -46.35 5.31 -2.51
CA VAL A 731 -45.63 6.14 -1.51
C VAL A 731 -46.53 6.70 -0.42
N ASN A 732 -47.83 6.91 -0.69
CA ASN A 732 -48.79 7.40 0.30
C ASN A 732 -49.63 6.29 0.95
N LYS A 733 -49.33 5.02 0.67
CA LYS A 733 -50.05 3.82 1.15
C LYS A 733 -49.05 2.83 1.76
N PRO A 734 -48.62 3.01 3.03
CA PRO A 734 -47.47 2.32 3.61
C PRO A 734 -47.62 0.79 3.69
N ASP A 735 -48.83 0.31 3.94
CA ASP A 735 -49.11 -1.12 4.08
C ASP A 735 -49.02 -1.83 2.72
N LEU A 736 -49.69 -1.29 1.70
CA LEU A 736 -49.59 -1.74 0.30
C LEU A 736 -48.16 -1.66 -0.25
N LEU A 737 -47.41 -0.63 0.17
CA LEU A 737 -46.02 -0.43 -0.26
C LEU A 737 -45.10 -1.54 0.25
N ASN A 738 -45.27 -1.98 1.50
CA ASN A 738 -44.46 -3.07 2.04
C ASN A 738 -44.75 -4.39 1.33
N GLU A 739 -46.04 -4.70 1.11
CA GLU A 739 -46.48 -5.90 0.40
C GLU A 739 -45.98 -5.91 -1.06
N PHE A 740 -46.09 -4.78 -1.76
CA PHE A 740 -45.53 -4.61 -3.10
C PHE A 740 -44.01 -4.80 -3.13
N MET A 741 -43.30 -4.32 -2.11
CA MET A 741 -41.84 -4.42 -2.03
C MET A 741 -41.35 -5.86 -1.80
N GLU A 742 -42.10 -6.63 -1.00
CA GLU A 742 -41.86 -8.06 -0.80
C GLU A 742 -42.13 -8.85 -2.09
N LEU A 743 -43.24 -8.58 -2.77
CA LEU A 743 -43.55 -9.16 -4.08
C LEU A 743 -42.48 -8.80 -5.11
N TRP A 744 -42.08 -7.53 -5.18
CA TRP A 744 -41.06 -7.06 -6.12
C TRP A 744 -39.70 -7.72 -5.87
N GLN A 745 -39.33 -7.95 -4.61
CA GLN A 745 -38.11 -8.68 -4.29
C GLN A 745 -38.22 -10.15 -4.69
N LYS A 746 -39.33 -10.82 -4.36
CA LYS A 746 -39.55 -12.23 -4.66
C LYS A 746 -39.43 -12.53 -6.16
N VAL A 747 -40.09 -11.73 -6.98
CA VAL A 747 -40.14 -11.94 -8.44
C VAL A 747 -38.84 -11.52 -9.16
N ASN A 748 -37.98 -10.72 -8.52
CA ASN A 748 -36.65 -10.38 -9.06
C ASN A 748 -35.50 -11.18 -8.43
N SER A 749 -35.78 -12.03 -7.43
CA SER A 749 -34.82 -13.01 -6.89
C SER A 749 -34.93 -14.37 -7.56
N GLU A 750 -36.13 -14.74 -8.01
CA GLU A 750 -36.38 -15.84 -8.96
C GLU A 750 -35.97 -15.42 -10.38
#